data_AF-L2GRH4-F1
#
_entry.id   AF-L2GRH4-F1
#
_cell.length_a   1.000
_cell.length_b   1.000
_cell.length_c   1.000
_cell.angle_alpha   90.00
_cell.angle_beta   90.00
_cell.angle_gamma   90.00
#
_symmetry.space_group_name_H-M   'P 1'
#
loop_
_entity.id
_entity.type
_entity.pdbx_description
1 polymer ?
#
loop_
_entity_poly.entity_id
_entity_poly.type
_entity_poly.pdbx_seq_one_letter_code
_entity_poly.pdbx_strand_id
1 'polypeptide(L)'
;MEHSWMRATNTLIKCILCFKEEDNSTATDILICDGPGEVQLGNVFGNISDQTRHNLSEFKITEYDSETDSWNIFSNKEGQDAEKNAELFTCKDECIAYNPVYKYYVIHIPITKQLFVKVIGLKAYDEVKYSSKEFYDIIEHLIIFLDDNSLILRAFAQQLMDNPQLWGQLKEINQKKACSEQKASPMGRNRFEANLLNVMFTINDITYLSIADDQKRIAFISRDYNNRGRLPVYVSIRNLDSLFLRQSIIMNGYFLIKNHSKLFKKYSKSIIDHGLNVEVDFSDIFYDKRKKHGMNKKRLAQIITKILNKAIKCKFMTMCSVEKCIFWFKGIQSDVDFDVQSLIKYHIHFESCAFVKDTFLPTNLKKLWISDSVIYDCLLLPVGLEELYLENVDIVEKSKINVGKACKILVLRNINGEIDIPCITEIFHVQYCDNWTLEVRKNENNTIEKLHMVNMMFKTTEIGLCYDIKTVYMKNVSLLNGCVMILHGGMEHVNLCNFTGSVQILDISHHDPCLVRLALGTCQLKRIGEKRMLELTLSEADLIGTTKLNENISGISMDNVSIMDGLHLKLCSEVKNICFKNCIGTVYFKDWPCFEIIEFSRYSPYSVIKQVFHVVKSETKTVDRLVITDFRFDRTIRFGLEVKDIELKNVLFSQNGVLIIDEGFQKLTITRCRGMFQIPGVFTENTLTIGLHTYGNSIKISKYADGLYDITMANIALDRPLIINMNLNRAEFHNCEVSNHLSLLGRKCNNLVLTQFKNRLNLVGISSIRKLEVINLNLVTNPHLLSIPVEEFRAEDITIDQNITFCSCTKKVSLKSIYKLGNENIVITINNGCEDINIDNCYVPVNITSVVKNNTADYFIMALLGTCCHLTSCCPKGLSKLKLKNIRLGDTYRIEKDVNFLSLSHIVPYRSSRLVLNESLESLQIQNCYVDIDTSRVKKLKALTLTESSSLVYDPDTHSSMIYINILDMKISSSVTFAKSLATIILYQVELTRRSIVTINKNVSQLSIIKCSGTVDMQGVAGFNVIRCNKTNILQLRKLKSINDRYSLILESFCFENDVRLADNIETVCLQYVDILPDRKLILGQGCKCLKLSSSCVEVDFSRSANLKKVILKNMPLYLKEVFLKAPVTIDTIIIQELEIKDKIELPSNIRVVVLQRVKFYLVESSLPTESAERLACCTVLEHSIFPKSKNLSR
;
A
#
# COMPACT_ATOMS: atom_id res chain seq x y z
N MET A 1 -30.13 -3.17 36.03
CA MET A 1 -29.22 -2.01 35.92
C MET A 1 -28.53 -2.10 34.57
N GLU A 2 -28.85 -1.20 33.64
CA GLU A 2 -28.20 -1.12 32.33
C GLU A 2 -26.80 -0.50 32.49
N HIS A 3 -25.76 -1.19 32.02
CA HIS A 3 -24.38 -0.68 32.05
C HIS A 3 -24.13 0.39 30.96
N SER A 4 -24.92 1.48 30.95
CA SER A 4 -24.73 2.61 30.02
C SER A 4 -23.60 3.58 30.42
N TRP A 5 -22.93 3.33 31.55
CA TRP A 5 -22.00 4.24 32.20
C TRP A 5 -20.56 4.23 31.64
N MET A 6 -20.19 3.31 30.74
CA MET A 6 -18.89 3.32 30.05
C MET A 6 -18.82 4.30 28.86
N ARG A 7 -19.86 5.10 28.58
CA ARG A 7 -19.88 6.07 27.46
C ARG A 7 -19.78 7.54 27.89
N ALA A 8 -19.48 7.84 29.14
CA ALA A 8 -19.17 9.20 29.57
C ALA A 8 -17.73 9.57 29.14
N THR A 9 -17.59 10.61 28.32
CA THR A 9 -16.37 10.87 27.52
C THR A 9 -15.11 11.24 28.31
N ASN A 10 -15.15 11.37 29.64
CA ASN A 10 -14.03 11.89 30.45
C ASN A 10 -13.74 11.11 31.76
N THR A 11 -14.32 9.92 31.99
CA THR A 11 -14.06 9.12 33.20
C THR A 11 -13.18 7.91 32.87
N LEU A 12 -12.03 7.79 33.53
CA LEU A 12 -11.16 6.60 33.39
C LEU A 12 -11.54 5.58 34.47
N ILE A 13 -11.74 4.32 34.07
CA ILE A 13 -12.10 3.24 34.99
C ILE A 13 -10.86 2.42 35.31
N LYS A 14 -10.58 2.19 36.59
CA LYS A 14 -9.57 1.22 37.04
C LYS A 14 -10.24 0.06 37.76
N CYS A 15 -9.73 -1.15 37.55
CA CYS A 15 -10.27 -2.36 38.19
C CYS A 15 -9.31 -2.86 39.27
N ILE A 16 -9.87 -3.20 40.42
CA ILE A 16 -9.20 -3.80 41.58
C ILE A 16 -9.71 -5.24 41.69
N LEU A 17 -8.95 -6.20 41.20
CA LEU A 17 -9.31 -7.61 41.28
C LEU A 17 -8.94 -8.14 42.67
N CYS A 18 -9.93 -8.64 43.41
CA CYS A 18 -9.77 -9.21 44.75
C CYS A 18 -9.94 -10.73 44.66
N PHE A 19 -8.87 -11.48 44.89
CA PHE A 19 -8.87 -12.95 44.72
C PHE A 19 -9.27 -13.66 46.00
N LYS A 20 -9.64 -14.94 45.89
CA LYS A 20 -9.89 -15.81 47.04
C LYS A 20 -8.58 -16.04 47.81
N GLU A 21 -8.60 -15.77 49.12
CA GLU A 21 -7.44 -15.95 50.01
C GLU A 21 -6.96 -17.41 50.04
N GLU A 22 -5.64 -17.59 49.95
CA GLU A 22 -4.99 -18.90 50.11
C GLU A 22 -4.75 -19.25 51.59
N ASP A 23 -4.45 -18.25 52.44
CA ASP A 23 -4.25 -18.38 53.90
C ASP A 23 -4.63 -17.07 54.64
N ASN A 24 -5.22 -17.18 55.84
CA ASN A 24 -5.73 -16.05 56.67
C ASN A 24 -4.69 -14.99 57.11
N SER A 25 -3.46 -15.00 56.59
CA SER A 25 -2.33 -14.22 57.15
C SER A 25 -1.59 -13.28 56.20
N THR A 26 -1.96 -13.21 54.91
CA THR A 26 -1.28 -12.31 53.95
C THR A 26 -2.10 -11.08 53.60
N ALA A 27 -1.45 -9.91 53.73
CA ALA A 27 -1.98 -8.63 53.28
C ALA A 27 -2.38 -8.69 51.79
N THR A 28 -3.70 -8.60 51.57
CA THR A 28 -4.41 -8.26 50.33
C THR A 28 -3.88 -8.86 49.03
N ASP A 29 -4.43 -10.03 48.64
CA ASP A 29 -4.32 -10.61 47.30
C ASP A 29 -5.11 -9.80 46.26
N ILE A 30 -4.58 -8.62 45.93
CA ILE A 30 -5.17 -7.66 45.01
C ILE A 30 -4.32 -7.53 43.73
N LEU A 31 -4.97 -7.30 42.59
CA LEU A 31 -4.34 -6.86 41.34
C LEU A 31 -5.07 -5.62 40.81
N ILE A 32 -4.34 -4.54 40.52
CA ILE A 32 -4.91 -3.30 39.95
C ILE A 32 -4.55 -3.25 38.47
N CYS A 33 -5.54 -3.01 37.60
CA CYS A 33 -5.35 -2.83 36.15
C CYS A 33 -6.13 -1.62 35.62
N ASP A 34 -5.69 -1.08 34.47
CA ASP A 34 -6.30 0.09 33.83
C ASP A 34 -7.59 -0.27 33.06
N GLY A 35 -7.96 -1.55 33.05
CA GLY A 35 -9.24 -2.05 32.60
C GLY A 35 -9.33 -3.58 32.64
N PRO A 36 -10.54 -4.16 32.57
CA PRO A 36 -10.73 -5.61 32.63
C PRO A 36 -10.16 -6.32 31.39
N GLY A 37 -10.07 -5.65 30.24
CA GLY A 37 -9.46 -6.20 29.03
C GLY A 37 -7.95 -6.43 29.12
N GLU A 38 -7.22 -5.71 29.99
CA GLU A 38 -5.78 -5.91 30.17
C GLU A 38 -5.44 -7.27 30.79
N VAL A 39 -6.42 -7.86 31.49
CA VAL A 39 -6.31 -9.13 32.22
C VAL A 39 -7.23 -10.20 31.62
N GLN A 40 -7.62 -10.05 30.34
CA GLN A 40 -8.51 -10.96 29.61
C GLN A 40 -9.90 -11.15 30.23
N LEU A 41 -10.43 -10.16 30.95
CA LEU A 41 -11.77 -10.18 31.56
C LEU A 41 -12.74 -9.18 30.92
N GLY A 42 -12.47 -8.70 29.70
CA GLY A 42 -13.35 -7.79 28.97
C GLY A 42 -14.79 -8.30 28.82
N ASN A 43 -14.97 -9.62 28.68
CA ASN A 43 -16.27 -10.30 28.59
C ASN A 43 -17.12 -10.19 29.87
N VAL A 44 -16.53 -9.85 31.03
CA VAL A 44 -17.27 -9.54 32.28
C VAL A 44 -18.18 -8.32 32.12
N PHE A 45 -17.87 -7.43 31.16
CA PHE A 45 -18.62 -6.20 30.90
C PHE A 45 -19.26 -6.16 29.50
N GLY A 46 -19.17 -7.24 28.73
CA GLY A 46 -19.76 -7.35 27.39
C GLY A 46 -21.29 -7.52 27.38
N ASN A 47 -21.89 -7.74 26.20
CA ASN A 47 -23.32 -8.05 26.06
C ASN A 47 -23.62 -9.44 26.64
N ILE A 48 -23.80 -9.49 27.97
CA ILE A 48 -24.07 -10.69 28.74
C ILE A 48 -25.53 -11.09 28.52
N SER A 49 -25.73 -12.28 27.92
CA SER A 49 -27.06 -12.88 27.79
C SER A 49 -27.70 -13.10 29.17
N ASP A 50 -29.03 -13.12 29.25
CA ASP A 50 -29.74 -13.31 30.53
C ASP A 50 -29.33 -14.59 31.27
N GLN A 51 -28.88 -15.63 30.55
CA GLN A 51 -28.31 -16.85 31.15
C GLN A 51 -26.99 -16.57 31.88
N THR A 52 -26.09 -15.78 31.30
CA THR A 52 -24.82 -15.41 31.93
C THR A 52 -24.97 -14.38 33.06
N ARG A 53 -26.10 -13.66 33.16
CA ARG A 53 -26.38 -12.76 34.30
C ARG A 53 -26.52 -13.51 35.62
N HIS A 54 -27.05 -14.74 35.60
CA HIS A 54 -27.09 -15.59 36.80
C HIS A 54 -25.67 -16.02 37.22
N ASN A 55 -24.77 -16.24 36.26
CA ASN A 55 -23.38 -16.63 36.53
C ASN A 55 -22.53 -15.47 37.07
N LEU A 56 -22.88 -14.22 36.75
CA LEU A 56 -22.24 -13.02 37.31
C LEU A 56 -22.48 -12.86 38.82
N SER A 57 -23.46 -13.55 39.42
CA SER A 57 -23.75 -13.39 40.86
C SER A 57 -22.58 -13.76 41.77
N GLU A 58 -21.61 -14.55 41.27
CA GLU A 58 -20.36 -14.88 41.95
C GLU A 58 -19.29 -13.78 41.85
N PHE A 59 -19.34 -12.96 40.80
CA PHE A 59 -18.46 -11.80 40.64
C PHE A 59 -19.12 -10.61 41.31
N LYS A 60 -18.82 -10.41 42.60
CA LYS A 60 -19.26 -9.22 43.30
C LYS A 60 -18.45 -8.03 42.76
N ILE A 61 -19.13 -7.16 42.00
CA ILE A 61 -18.57 -5.92 41.47
C ILE A 61 -19.12 -4.75 42.30
N THR A 62 -18.24 -4.02 42.98
CA THR A 62 -18.61 -2.86 43.80
C THR A 62 -17.72 -1.67 43.45
N GLU A 63 -18.30 -0.47 43.38
CA GLU A 63 -17.51 0.76 43.25
C GLU A 63 -16.66 0.95 44.52
N TYR A 64 -15.37 1.20 44.34
CA TYR A 64 -14.42 1.45 45.43
C TYR A 64 -14.25 2.94 45.62
N ASP A 65 -14.53 3.39 46.83
CA ASP A 65 -14.35 4.77 47.23
C ASP A 65 -12.88 5.02 47.55
N SER A 66 -12.18 5.64 46.61
CA SER A 66 -10.77 6.00 46.76
C SER A 66 -10.54 7.14 47.74
N GLU A 67 -11.56 7.93 48.11
CA GLU A 67 -11.41 9.01 49.09
C GLU A 67 -11.33 8.47 50.52
N THR A 68 -12.07 7.40 50.80
CA THR A 68 -12.01 6.73 52.11
C THR A 68 -10.91 5.68 52.20
N ASP A 69 -10.40 5.20 51.06
CA ASP A 69 -9.40 4.13 50.91
C ASP A 69 -9.53 3.03 51.98
N SER A 70 -10.75 2.50 52.13
CA SER A 70 -11.12 1.60 53.23
C SER A 70 -10.24 0.34 53.37
N TRP A 71 -9.52 -0.05 52.30
CA TRP A 71 -8.62 -1.21 52.27
C TRP A 71 -7.13 -0.82 52.31
N ASN A 72 -6.82 0.46 52.55
CA ASN A 72 -5.46 0.97 52.66
C ASN A 72 -4.62 0.67 51.40
N ILE A 73 -5.26 0.67 50.22
CA ILE A 73 -4.65 0.31 48.93
C ILE A 73 -3.71 1.42 48.46
N PHE A 74 -4.06 2.67 48.74
CA PHE A 74 -3.34 3.87 48.31
C PHE A 74 -2.52 4.51 49.43
N SER A 75 -2.90 4.31 50.70
CA SER A 75 -2.40 5.07 51.86
C SER A 75 -1.03 4.64 52.45
N ASN A 76 -0.29 3.70 51.84
CA ASN A 76 0.99 3.24 52.39
C ASN A 76 2.22 3.46 51.49
N LYS A 77 2.14 4.32 50.47
CA LYS A 77 3.31 4.70 49.64
C LYS A 77 3.52 6.20 49.49
N GLU A 78 2.88 7.01 50.32
CA GLU A 78 3.09 8.46 50.34
C GLU A 78 4.25 8.83 51.27
N GLY A 79 5.44 8.69 50.70
CA GLY A 79 6.68 9.23 51.28
C GLY A 79 7.83 9.33 50.29
N GLN A 80 7.85 8.53 49.21
CA GLN A 80 8.95 8.59 48.23
C GLN A 80 8.57 8.43 46.74
N ASP A 81 7.35 8.03 46.41
CA ASP A 81 6.95 7.81 45.00
C ASP A 81 5.97 8.86 44.43
N ALA A 82 5.39 9.73 45.27
CA ALA A 82 4.52 10.82 44.81
C ALA A 82 5.28 11.97 44.13
N GLU A 83 6.55 12.22 44.50
CA GLU A 83 7.40 13.22 43.83
C GLU A 83 7.97 12.73 42.48
N LYS A 84 8.05 11.41 42.23
CA LYS A 84 8.59 10.88 40.96
C LYS A 84 7.59 10.81 39.82
N ASN A 85 6.29 10.85 40.10
CA ASN A 85 5.26 10.83 39.07
C ASN A 85 4.64 12.21 38.78
N ALA A 86 4.90 13.21 39.62
CA ALA A 86 4.51 14.60 39.36
C ALA A 86 5.49 15.35 38.43
N GLU A 87 6.75 14.89 38.29
CA GLU A 87 7.73 15.52 37.38
C GLU A 87 7.61 15.08 35.90
N LEU A 88 6.75 14.12 35.56
CA LEU A 88 6.62 13.65 34.17
C LEU A 88 5.60 14.41 33.30
N PHE A 89 4.88 15.39 33.87
CA PHE A 89 3.90 16.21 33.13
C PHE A 89 3.98 17.70 33.49
N THR A 90 5.16 18.33 33.36
CA THR A 90 5.25 19.80 33.24
C THR A 90 5.36 20.21 31.77
N CYS A 91 4.25 20.07 31.04
CA CYS A 91 4.10 20.78 29.78
C CYS A 91 3.69 22.22 30.10
N LYS A 92 4.63 23.15 30.06
CA LYS A 92 4.35 24.59 30.02
C LYS A 92 3.77 24.90 28.64
N ASP A 93 2.47 24.71 28.47
CA ASP A 93 1.66 25.45 27.51
C ASP A 93 0.22 25.45 28.03
N GLU A 94 -0.40 26.62 27.98
CA GLU A 94 -1.76 26.90 28.42
C GLU A 94 -2.77 26.05 27.63
N CYS A 95 -3.01 24.83 28.11
CA CYS A 95 -4.15 24.00 27.71
C CYS A 95 -4.86 23.58 29.00
N ILE A 96 -6.15 23.91 29.06
CA ILE A 96 -7.05 23.64 30.18
C ILE A 96 -6.86 22.20 30.67
N ALA A 97 -6.27 22.04 31.85
CA ALA A 97 -6.01 20.75 32.46
C ALA A 97 -7.35 20.12 32.89
N TYR A 98 -7.90 19.26 32.05
CA TYR A 98 -8.95 18.34 32.49
C TYR A 98 -8.27 17.22 33.27
N ASN A 99 -8.32 17.29 34.61
CA ASN A 99 -7.99 16.16 35.47
C ASN A 99 -9.00 15.04 35.17
N PRO A 100 -8.59 13.90 34.59
CA PRO A 100 -9.51 12.80 34.38
C PRO A 100 -9.97 12.27 35.73
N VAL A 101 -11.29 12.20 35.92
CA VAL A 101 -11.87 11.60 37.12
C VAL A 101 -11.71 10.09 37.00
N TYR A 102 -10.97 9.48 37.93
CA TYR A 102 -10.84 8.04 38.01
C TYR A 102 -11.97 7.45 38.85
N LYS A 103 -12.60 6.38 38.36
CA LYS A 103 -13.48 5.51 39.14
C LYS A 103 -12.84 4.16 39.33
N TYR A 104 -12.79 3.67 40.56
CA TYR A 104 -12.25 2.36 40.89
C TYR A 104 -13.39 1.37 41.10
N TYR A 105 -13.28 0.17 40.53
CA TYR A 105 -14.23 -0.92 40.76
C TYR A 105 -13.50 -2.13 41.31
N VAL A 106 -13.95 -2.64 42.44
CA VAL A 106 -13.51 -3.91 43.00
C VAL A 106 -14.30 -5.04 42.35
N ILE A 107 -13.59 -6.03 41.82
CA ILE A 107 -14.15 -7.25 41.24
C ILE A 107 -13.63 -8.42 42.07
N HIS A 108 -14.53 -9.12 42.78
CA HIS A 108 -14.16 -10.33 43.49
C HIS A 108 -14.04 -11.51 42.52
N ILE A 109 -12.85 -12.08 42.42
CA ILE A 109 -12.51 -13.21 41.57
C ILE A 109 -12.55 -14.49 42.43
N PRO A 110 -13.44 -15.46 42.15
CA PRO A 110 -13.68 -16.65 42.98
C PRO A 110 -12.60 -17.73 42.87
N ILE A 111 -11.40 -17.38 42.39
CA ILE A 111 -10.23 -18.26 42.31
C ILE A 111 -9.02 -17.56 42.93
N THR A 112 -7.96 -18.32 43.20
CA THR A 112 -6.75 -17.74 43.78
C THR A 112 -5.98 -16.94 42.73
N LYS A 113 -5.20 -15.94 43.21
CA LYS A 113 -4.38 -15.08 42.36
C LYS A 113 -3.37 -15.90 41.55
N GLN A 114 -2.79 -16.94 42.16
CA GLN A 114 -1.84 -17.83 41.49
C GLN A 114 -2.47 -18.54 40.29
N LEU A 115 -3.68 -19.10 40.45
CA LEU A 115 -4.39 -19.78 39.38
C LEU A 115 -4.78 -18.80 38.26
N PHE A 116 -5.26 -17.61 38.61
CA PHE A 116 -5.64 -16.60 37.62
C PHE A 116 -4.45 -16.15 36.76
N VAL A 117 -3.32 -15.79 37.40
CA VAL A 117 -2.08 -15.39 36.71
C VAL A 117 -1.56 -16.53 35.81
N LYS A 118 -1.69 -17.78 36.27
CA LYS A 118 -1.33 -18.98 35.51
C LYS A 118 -2.21 -19.17 34.27
N VAL A 119 -3.47 -18.76 34.29
CA VAL A 119 -4.39 -18.84 33.13
C VAL A 119 -4.12 -17.71 32.12
N ILE A 120 -4.06 -16.45 32.57
CA ILE A 120 -3.85 -15.30 31.67
C ILE A 120 -2.43 -15.26 31.08
N GLY A 121 -1.46 -15.90 31.75
CA GLY A 121 -0.08 -16.02 31.30
C GLY A 121 0.16 -17.14 30.28
N LEU A 122 -0.85 -17.96 29.99
CA LEU A 122 -0.73 -19.13 29.12
C LEU A 122 -0.44 -18.72 27.67
N LYS A 123 0.52 -19.37 27.02
CA LYS A 123 0.86 -19.18 25.60
C LYS A 123 0.53 -20.44 24.79
N ALA A 124 0.38 -20.26 23.47
CA ALA A 124 -0.01 -21.31 22.51
C ALA A 124 0.80 -22.61 22.54
N TYR A 125 2.01 -22.62 23.12
CA TYR A 125 2.91 -23.78 23.15
C TYR A 125 3.30 -24.21 24.57
N ASP A 126 2.72 -23.62 25.61
CA ASP A 126 3.13 -23.97 26.97
C ASP A 126 2.57 -25.35 27.37
N GLU A 127 3.39 -26.17 28.02
CA GLU A 127 3.01 -27.46 28.61
C GLU A 127 2.57 -27.29 30.07
N VAL A 128 1.73 -26.30 30.34
CA VAL A 128 1.26 -26.04 31.71
C VAL A 128 0.34 -27.19 32.15
N LYS A 129 0.72 -27.85 33.25
CA LYS A 129 -0.11 -28.84 33.94
C LYS A 129 -1.03 -28.16 34.95
N TYR A 130 -2.27 -28.61 35.00
CA TYR A 130 -3.27 -28.13 35.95
C TYR A 130 -3.75 -29.35 36.73
N SER A 131 -3.89 -29.21 38.04
CA SER A 131 -4.52 -30.22 38.87
C SER A 131 -6.00 -30.33 38.50
N SER A 132 -6.62 -31.48 38.79
CA SER A 132 -8.05 -31.68 38.58
C SER A 132 -8.88 -30.64 39.35
N LYS A 133 -8.38 -30.16 40.50
CA LYS A 133 -9.01 -29.06 41.26
C LYS A 133 -8.88 -27.70 40.55
N GLU A 134 -7.72 -27.37 40.02
CA GLU A 134 -7.52 -26.13 39.25
C GLU A 134 -8.42 -26.09 38.00
N PHE A 135 -8.52 -27.19 37.24
CA PHE A 135 -9.43 -27.24 36.10
C PHE A 135 -10.90 -27.14 36.50
N TYR A 136 -11.28 -27.78 37.61
CA TYR A 136 -12.63 -27.63 38.16
C TYR A 136 -12.91 -26.14 38.42
N ASP A 137 -12.02 -25.46 39.15
CA ASP A 137 -12.22 -24.06 39.52
C ASP A 137 -12.19 -23.12 38.30
N ILE A 138 -11.38 -23.40 37.26
CA ILE A 138 -11.38 -22.67 35.98
C ILE A 138 -12.71 -22.84 35.24
N ILE A 139 -13.16 -24.10 35.05
CA ILE A 139 -14.36 -24.40 34.26
C ILE A 139 -15.61 -23.88 34.96
N GLU A 140 -15.67 -23.98 36.28
CA GLU A 140 -16.82 -23.52 37.05
C GLU A 140 -16.89 -21.99 37.09
N HIS A 141 -15.76 -21.32 37.32
CA HIS A 141 -15.79 -19.92 37.73
C HIS A 141 -15.10 -18.92 36.78
N LEU A 142 -14.18 -19.35 35.91
CA LEU A 142 -13.36 -18.41 35.12
C LEU A 142 -13.64 -18.46 33.61
N ILE A 143 -13.85 -19.64 33.04
CA ILE A 143 -13.74 -19.88 31.59
C ILE A 143 -14.74 -19.10 30.73
N ILE A 144 -15.90 -18.78 31.29
CA ILE A 144 -16.97 -18.02 30.63
C ILE A 144 -16.69 -16.51 30.58
N PHE A 145 -15.72 -16.04 31.37
CA PHE A 145 -15.38 -14.62 31.52
C PHE A 145 -14.07 -14.24 30.82
N LEU A 146 -13.32 -15.23 30.32
CA LEU A 146 -12.09 -14.98 29.58
C LEU A 146 -12.38 -14.42 28.18
N ASP A 147 -11.65 -13.40 27.76
CA ASP A 147 -11.71 -12.81 26.42
C ASP A 147 -11.27 -13.80 25.34
N ASP A 148 -10.21 -14.56 25.64
CA ASP A 148 -9.69 -15.64 24.81
C ASP A 148 -9.48 -16.89 25.67
N ASN A 149 -10.48 -17.77 25.70
CA ASN A 149 -10.38 -19.06 26.39
C ASN A 149 -9.69 -20.14 25.53
N SER A 150 -9.21 -19.83 24.33
CA SER A 150 -8.79 -20.86 23.38
C SER A 150 -7.56 -21.63 23.86
N LEU A 151 -6.64 -20.94 24.52
CA LEU A 151 -5.40 -21.50 25.05
C LEU A 151 -5.65 -22.45 26.22
N ILE A 152 -6.52 -22.06 27.16
CA ILE A 152 -6.84 -22.91 28.31
C ILE A 152 -7.66 -24.12 27.91
N LEU A 153 -8.57 -23.96 26.94
CA LEU A 153 -9.33 -25.06 26.37
C LEU A 153 -8.45 -26.05 25.61
N ARG A 154 -7.42 -25.57 24.88
CA ARG A 154 -6.40 -26.43 24.28
C ARG A 154 -5.62 -27.21 25.35
N ALA A 155 -5.20 -26.55 26.43
CA ALA A 155 -4.49 -27.21 27.52
C ALA A 155 -5.37 -28.26 28.23
N PHE A 156 -6.66 -27.96 28.42
CA PHE A 156 -7.64 -28.89 28.97
C PHE A 156 -7.84 -30.11 28.06
N ALA A 157 -8.02 -29.89 26.76
CA ALA A 157 -8.11 -30.96 25.77
C ALA A 157 -6.85 -31.85 25.76
N GLN A 158 -5.66 -31.24 25.84
CA GLN A 158 -4.40 -31.97 25.90
C GLN A 158 -4.33 -32.87 27.13
N GLN A 159 -4.65 -32.36 28.32
CA GLN A 159 -4.62 -33.15 29.55
C GLN A 159 -5.72 -34.22 29.63
N LEU A 160 -6.89 -34.00 29.02
CA LEU A 160 -7.91 -35.04 28.87
C LEU A 160 -7.40 -36.22 28.03
N MET A 161 -6.65 -35.94 26.97
CA MET A 161 -6.05 -36.98 26.11
C MET A 161 -4.91 -37.73 26.81
N ASP A 162 -4.12 -37.02 27.61
CA ASP A 162 -3.00 -37.61 28.35
C ASP A 162 -3.48 -38.37 29.60
N ASN A 163 -4.60 -37.96 30.19
CA ASN A 163 -5.23 -38.58 31.36
C ASN A 163 -6.75 -38.76 31.16
N PRO A 164 -7.19 -39.91 30.59
CA PRO A 164 -8.61 -40.21 30.39
C PRO A 164 -9.45 -40.21 31.69
N GLN A 165 -8.83 -40.36 32.87
CA GLN A 165 -9.53 -40.35 34.16
C GLN A 165 -9.90 -38.93 34.62
N LEU A 166 -9.29 -37.87 34.05
CA LEU A 166 -9.52 -36.49 34.46
C LEU A 166 -11.01 -36.11 34.39
N TRP A 167 -11.74 -36.59 33.39
CA TRP A 167 -13.17 -36.37 33.27
C TRP A 167 -13.96 -36.93 34.46
N GLY A 168 -13.65 -38.15 34.90
CA GLY A 168 -14.26 -38.77 36.07
C GLY A 168 -13.89 -38.03 37.35
N GLN A 169 -12.63 -37.64 37.50
CA GLN A 169 -12.14 -36.88 38.65
C GLN A 169 -12.83 -35.51 38.79
N LEU A 170 -13.07 -34.81 37.69
CA LEU A 170 -13.81 -33.54 37.71
C LEU A 170 -15.26 -33.73 38.19
N LYS A 171 -15.92 -34.81 37.77
CA LYS A 171 -17.26 -35.17 38.25
C LYS A 171 -17.27 -35.53 39.73
N GLU A 172 -16.26 -36.27 40.20
CA GLU A 172 -16.13 -36.60 41.63
C GLU A 172 -15.91 -35.35 42.49
N ILE A 173 -15.11 -34.38 42.02
CA ILE A 173 -14.93 -33.09 42.71
C ILE A 173 -16.26 -32.33 42.80
N ASN A 174 -17.02 -32.27 41.70
CA ASN A 174 -18.34 -31.65 41.67
C ASN A 174 -19.28 -32.30 42.70
N GLN A 175 -19.35 -33.63 42.71
CA GLN A 175 -20.20 -34.39 43.63
C GLN A 175 -19.83 -34.16 45.09
N LYS A 176 -18.53 -34.15 45.42
CA LYS A 176 -18.05 -33.87 46.78
C LYS A 176 -18.43 -32.47 47.24
N LYS A 177 -18.22 -31.44 46.42
CA LYS A 177 -18.63 -30.05 46.74
C LYS A 177 -20.15 -29.94 46.91
N ALA A 178 -20.91 -30.57 46.03
CA ALA A 178 -22.38 -30.58 46.09
C ALA A 178 -22.98 -31.39 47.26
N CYS A 179 -22.18 -32.20 47.96
CA CYS A 179 -22.56 -32.89 49.20
C CYS A 179 -22.22 -32.06 50.45
N SER A 180 -21.14 -31.26 50.42
CA SER A 180 -20.76 -30.38 51.54
C SER A 180 -21.67 -29.16 51.68
N GLU A 181 -22.29 -28.70 50.59
CA GLU A 181 -23.21 -27.56 50.59
C GLU A 181 -24.66 -28.02 50.79
N GLN A 182 -25.01 -28.49 51.99
CA GLN A 182 -26.34 -29.04 52.33
C GLN A 182 -27.53 -28.05 52.18
N LYS A 183 -27.29 -26.80 51.75
CA LYS A 183 -28.33 -25.79 51.47
C LYS A 183 -28.36 -25.27 50.03
N ALA A 184 -27.56 -25.83 49.12
CA ALA A 184 -27.55 -25.39 47.72
C ALA A 184 -28.82 -25.84 46.97
N SER A 185 -29.44 -24.93 46.20
CA SER A 185 -30.62 -25.25 45.39
C SER A 185 -30.27 -26.30 44.30
N PRO A 186 -31.24 -27.12 43.84
CA PRO A 186 -31.01 -28.11 42.77
C PRO A 186 -30.40 -27.53 41.49
N MET A 187 -30.58 -26.21 41.27
CA MET A 187 -30.02 -25.46 40.15
C MET A 187 -28.48 -25.41 40.15
N GLY A 188 -27.82 -25.43 41.31
CA GLY A 188 -26.36 -25.37 41.41
C GLY A 188 -25.65 -26.62 40.87
N ARG A 189 -26.25 -27.81 41.03
CA ARG A 189 -25.64 -29.08 40.59
C ARG A 189 -25.51 -29.20 39.06
N ASN A 190 -26.42 -28.59 38.31
CA ASN A 190 -26.45 -28.71 36.86
C ASN A 190 -25.50 -27.71 36.16
N ARG A 191 -24.97 -26.73 36.89
CA ARG A 191 -24.16 -25.64 36.32
C ARG A 191 -22.80 -26.12 35.83
N PHE A 192 -22.04 -26.82 36.67
CA PHE A 192 -20.73 -27.37 36.27
C PHE A 192 -20.84 -28.30 35.07
N GLU A 193 -21.86 -29.18 35.04
CA GLU A 193 -22.05 -30.11 33.93
C GLU A 193 -22.37 -29.38 32.63
N ALA A 194 -23.21 -28.33 32.69
CA ALA A 194 -23.50 -27.49 31.52
C ALA A 194 -22.24 -26.75 31.04
N ASN A 195 -21.46 -26.16 31.96
CA ASN A 195 -20.20 -25.50 31.62
C ASN A 195 -19.19 -26.47 31.00
N LEU A 196 -19.06 -27.67 31.57
CA LEU A 196 -18.17 -28.72 31.06
C LEU A 196 -18.59 -29.20 29.66
N LEU A 197 -19.89 -29.34 29.39
CA LEU A 197 -20.39 -29.65 28.05
C LEU A 197 -20.11 -28.51 27.06
N ASN A 198 -20.37 -27.27 27.45
CA ASN A 198 -20.05 -26.10 26.63
C ASN A 198 -18.56 -26.03 26.29
N VAL A 199 -17.70 -26.27 27.28
CA VAL A 199 -16.25 -26.39 27.11
C VAL A 199 -15.89 -27.44 26.06
N MET A 200 -16.54 -28.61 26.07
CA MET A 200 -16.29 -29.66 25.07
C MET A 200 -16.75 -29.26 23.67
N PHE A 201 -17.89 -28.59 23.54
CA PHE A 201 -18.34 -28.04 22.25
C PHE A 201 -17.35 -26.99 21.73
N THR A 202 -16.94 -26.05 22.58
CA THR A 202 -15.96 -25.02 22.20
C THR A 202 -14.62 -25.64 21.81
N ILE A 203 -14.12 -26.63 22.56
CA ILE A 203 -12.90 -27.37 22.20
C ILE A 203 -13.00 -27.95 20.79
N ASN A 204 -14.13 -28.56 20.43
CA ASN A 204 -14.32 -29.14 19.11
C ASN A 204 -14.28 -28.10 17.97
N ASP A 205 -14.66 -26.86 18.26
CA ASP A 205 -14.66 -25.76 17.29
C ASP A 205 -13.30 -25.10 17.13
N ILE A 206 -12.60 -24.86 18.23
CA ILE A 206 -11.36 -24.07 18.22
C ILE A 206 -10.08 -24.90 18.05
N THR A 207 -10.12 -26.21 18.31
CA THR A 207 -8.92 -27.06 18.24
C THR A 207 -8.94 -27.96 17.01
N TYR A 208 -7.83 -28.64 16.72
CA TYR A 208 -7.76 -29.84 15.88
C TYR A 208 -6.83 -30.85 16.54
N LEU A 209 -7.02 -32.14 16.29
CA LEU A 209 -6.13 -33.17 16.83
C LEU A 209 -5.01 -33.45 15.84
N SER A 210 -3.77 -33.49 16.32
CA SER A 210 -2.59 -33.97 15.62
C SER A 210 -2.22 -35.35 16.16
N ILE A 211 -2.67 -36.39 15.48
CA ILE A 211 -2.50 -37.78 15.90
C ILE A 211 -1.18 -38.32 15.38
N ALA A 212 -0.28 -38.71 16.27
CA ALA A 212 0.93 -39.45 15.92
C ALA A 212 0.73 -40.96 16.06
N ASP A 213 1.20 -41.73 15.09
CA ASP A 213 1.32 -43.19 15.23
C ASP A 213 2.66 -43.60 15.86
N ASP A 214 2.87 -44.92 15.99
CA ASP A 214 4.08 -45.49 16.60
C ASP A 214 5.36 -45.17 15.79
N GLN A 215 5.24 -44.70 14.55
CA GLN A 215 6.33 -44.27 13.67
C GLN A 215 6.40 -42.74 13.52
N LYS A 216 5.69 -41.99 14.38
CA LYS A 216 5.60 -40.52 14.37
C LYS A 216 5.01 -39.94 13.07
N ARG A 217 4.30 -40.73 12.28
CA ARG A 217 3.49 -40.18 11.18
C ARG A 217 2.26 -39.52 11.77
N ILE A 218 1.85 -38.42 11.15
CA ILE A 218 0.80 -37.56 11.68
C ILE A 218 -0.45 -37.65 10.81
N ALA A 219 -1.62 -37.69 11.46
CA ALA A 219 -2.91 -37.40 10.87
C ALA A 219 -3.59 -36.26 11.65
N PHE A 220 -4.42 -35.49 10.96
CA PHE A 220 -5.15 -34.37 11.53
C PHE A 220 -6.64 -34.70 11.60
N ILE A 221 -7.29 -34.48 12.74
CA ILE A 221 -8.74 -34.62 12.90
C ILE A 221 -9.36 -33.27 13.28
N SER A 222 -10.40 -32.88 12.55
CA SER A 222 -11.07 -31.59 12.71
C SER A 222 -12.57 -31.68 12.41
N ARG A 223 -13.34 -30.63 12.78
CA ARG A 223 -14.78 -30.57 12.50
C ARG A 223 -15.04 -30.36 11.01
N ASP A 224 -14.23 -29.55 10.35
CA ASP A 224 -14.28 -29.27 8.91
C ASP A 224 -12.88 -29.24 8.29
N TYR A 225 -12.79 -29.00 6.98
CA TYR A 225 -11.51 -28.93 6.24
C TYR A 225 -10.68 -27.66 6.56
N ASN A 226 -11.26 -26.62 7.18
CA ASN A 226 -10.60 -25.34 7.41
C ASN A 226 -9.89 -25.33 8.77
N ASN A 227 -8.65 -25.84 8.76
CA ASN A 227 -7.80 -25.90 9.96
C ASN A 227 -6.92 -24.67 10.19
N ARG A 228 -6.88 -23.72 9.25
CA ARG A 228 -5.90 -22.61 9.21
C ARG A 228 -5.97 -21.60 10.37
N GLY A 229 -6.92 -21.74 11.30
CA GLY A 229 -7.02 -20.90 12.50
C GLY A 229 -7.19 -21.66 13.82
N ARG A 230 -7.10 -22.99 13.81
CA ARG A 230 -7.40 -23.84 14.99
C ARG A 230 -6.13 -24.22 15.75
N LEU A 231 -6.25 -24.48 17.06
CA LEU A 231 -5.12 -24.84 17.93
C LEU A 231 -4.87 -26.37 17.95
N PRO A 232 -3.61 -26.85 17.84
CA PRO A 232 -3.31 -28.28 17.85
C PRO A 232 -3.39 -28.90 19.26
N VAL A 233 -3.98 -30.09 19.32
CA VAL A 233 -3.92 -31.02 20.45
C VAL A 233 -3.21 -32.29 19.99
N TYR A 234 -2.10 -32.63 20.62
CA TYR A 234 -1.25 -33.75 20.21
C TYR A 234 -1.66 -35.02 20.93
N VAL A 235 -1.88 -36.11 20.18
CA VAL A 235 -2.34 -37.37 20.79
C VAL A 235 -1.70 -38.56 20.09
N SER A 236 -1.34 -39.60 20.85
CA SER A 236 -0.99 -40.88 20.26
C SER A 236 -2.23 -41.58 19.74
N ILE A 237 -2.17 -42.25 18.58
CA ILE A 237 -3.31 -43.02 18.07
C ILE A 237 -3.85 -44.06 19.07
N ARG A 238 -3.01 -44.53 20.00
CA ARG A 238 -3.41 -45.45 21.08
C ARG A 238 -4.40 -44.78 22.05
N ASN A 239 -4.17 -43.50 22.33
CA ASN A 239 -4.90 -42.67 23.29
C ASN A 239 -6.07 -41.91 22.66
N LEU A 240 -6.31 -42.06 21.35
CA LEU A 240 -7.43 -41.39 20.68
C LEU A 240 -8.76 -41.85 21.27
N ASP A 241 -9.43 -40.98 22.02
CA ASP A 241 -10.72 -41.27 22.65
C ASP A 241 -11.89 -40.99 21.69
N SER A 242 -12.99 -41.73 21.85
CA SER A 242 -14.24 -41.52 21.10
C SER A 242 -14.83 -40.12 21.28
N LEU A 243 -14.62 -39.47 22.44
CA LEU A 243 -15.16 -38.14 22.76
C LEU A 243 -14.63 -37.02 21.84
N PHE A 244 -13.52 -37.25 21.17
CA PHE A 244 -12.88 -36.27 20.30
C PHE A 244 -12.82 -36.70 18.84
N LEU A 245 -13.53 -37.77 18.46
CA LEU A 245 -13.66 -38.13 17.04
C LEU A 245 -14.49 -37.08 16.32
N ARG A 246 -14.04 -36.69 15.13
CA ARG A 246 -14.67 -35.63 14.34
C ARG A 246 -14.92 -36.06 12.91
N GLN A 247 -15.68 -35.23 12.22
CA GLN A 247 -16.21 -35.46 10.88
C GLN A 247 -15.15 -35.37 9.79
N SER A 248 -13.97 -34.81 10.03
CA SER A 248 -12.90 -34.73 9.03
C SER A 248 -11.61 -35.33 9.56
N ILE A 249 -10.95 -36.14 8.73
CA ILE A 249 -9.62 -36.67 8.98
C ILE A 249 -8.75 -36.50 7.74
N ILE A 250 -7.59 -35.87 7.91
CA ILE A 250 -6.59 -35.62 6.87
C ILE A 250 -5.33 -36.39 7.23
N MET A 251 -4.80 -37.22 6.34
CA MET A 251 -3.63 -38.04 6.62
C MET A 251 -2.77 -38.30 5.38
N ASN A 252 -1.57 -38.83 5.56
CA ASN A 252 -0.78 -39.37 4.46
C ASN A 252 -1.03 -40.87 4.24
N GLY A 253 -0.60 -41.38 3.09
CA GLY A 253 -0.82 -42.75 2.66
C GLY A 253 -0.20 -43.78 3.62
N TYR A 254 1.02 -43.55 4.11
CA TYR A 254 1.64 -44.47 5.05
C TYR A 254 0.93 -44.54 6.41
N PHE A 255 0.40 -43.43 6.91
CA PHE A 255 -0.39 -43.41 8.15
C PHE A 255 -1.63 -44.31 8.00
N LEU A 256 -2.38 -44.15 6.91
CA LEU A 256 -3.56 -44.99 6.62
C LEU A 256 -3.18 -46.48 6.56
N ILE A 257 -2.17 -46.82 5.75
CA ILE A 257 -1.76 -48.21 5.52
C ILE A 257 -1.44 -48.91 6.84
N LYS A 258 -0.74 -48.23 7.75
CA LYS A 258 -0.29 -48.85 9.01
C LYS A 258 -1.34 -48.82 10.11
N ASN A 259 -2.32 -47.91 10.04
CA ASN A 259 -3.27 -47.68 11.14
C ASN A 259 -4.73 -47.93 10.80
N HIS A 260 -5.09 -48.32 9.56
CA HIS A 260 -6.48 -48.51 9.15
C HIS A 260 -7.30 -49.43 10.07
N SER A 261 -6.71 -50.49 10.64
CA SER A 261 -7.41 -51.39 11.57
C SER A 261 -7.72 -50.72 12.91
N LYS A 262 -6.80 -49.88 13.42
CA LYS A 262 -7.00 -49.09 14.65
C LYS A 262 -8.04 -48.00 14.42
N LEU A 263 -7.96 -47.29 13.30
CA LEU A 263 -8.93 -46.27 12.90
C LEU A 263 -10.34 -46.86 12.77
N PHE A 264 -10.47 -47.99 12.05
CA PHE A 264 -11.74 -48.72 11.94
C PHE A 264 -12.32 -49.04 13.32
N LYS A 265 -11.53 -49.62 14.24
CA LYS A 265 -12.01 -49.98 15.59
C LYS A 265 -12.48 -48.78 16.42
N LYS A 266 -11.87 -47.60 16.23
CA LYS A 266 -12.22 -46.37 16.95
C LYS A 266 -13.50 -45.76 16.38
N TYR A 267 -13.55 -45.60 15.06
CA TYR A 267 -14.69 -44.98 14.37
C TYR A 267 -15.92 -45.88 14.26
N SER A 268 -15.77 -47.21 14.25
CA SER A 268 -16.91 -48.13 14.16
C SER A 268 -17.77 -48.15 15.42
N LYS A 269 -17.27 -47.59 16.52
CA LYS A 269 -17.96 -47.52 17.81
C LYS A 269 -18.57 -46.14 18.09
N SER A 270 -18.19 -45.12 17.31
CA SER A 270 -18.70 -43.77 17.50
C SER A 270 -19.93 -43.52 16.64
N ILE A 271 -20.93 -42.89 17.23
CA ILE A 271 -22.04 -42.31 16.51
C ILE A 271 -21.54 -40.97 15.94
N ILE A 272 -21.29 -40.93 14.63
CA ILE A 272 -20.98 -39.68 13.93
C ILE A 272 -22.22 -39.32 13.13
N ASP A 273 -23.03 -38.41 13.67
CA ASP A 273 -24.34 -38.04 13.13
C ASP A 273 -24.28 -37.38 11.74
N HIS A 274 -23.10 -36.94 11.30
CA HIS A 274 -22.92 -36.05 10.14
C HIS A 274 -21.95 -36.59 9.07
N GLY A 275 -21.69 -37.90 9.06
CA GLY A 275 -20.77 -38.52 8.10
C GLY A 275 -19.29 -38.18 8.34
N LEU A 276 -18.41 -39.03 7.83
CA LEU A 276 -16.96 -38.93 7.93
C LEU A 276 -16.37 -38.57 6.55
N ASN A 277 -15.60 -37.49 6.55
CA ASN A 277 -14.79 -36.99 5.46
C ASN A 277 -13.35 -37.47 5.66
N VAL A 278 -12.82 -38.20 4.68
CA VAL A 278 -11.46 -38.74 4.75
C VAL A 278 -10.63 -38.18 3.61
N GLU A 279 -9.56 -37.46 3.94
CA GLU A 279 -8.58 -36.96 2.99
C GLU A 279 -7.24 -37.68 3.16
N VAL A 280 -6.71 -38.21 2.06
CA VAL A 280 -5.49 -39.00 2.05
C VAL A 280 -4.56 -38.52 0.96
N ASP A 281 -3.35 -38.09 1.34
CA ASP A 281 -2.26 -37.80 0.41
C ASP A 281 -1.33 -39.00 0.26
N PHE A 282 -1.35 -39.65 -0.90
CA PHE A 282 -0.54 -40.82 -1.22
C PHE A 282 0.83 -40.49 -1.82
N SER A 283 1.21 -39.22 -1.91
CA SER A 283 2.48 -38.79 -2.49
C SER A 283 3.70 -39.34 -1.74
N ASP A 284 3.58 -39.55 -0.43
CA ASP A 284 4.64 -40.10 0.43
C ASP A 284 5.07 -41.53 0.05
N ILE A 285 4.12 -42.36 -0.41
CA ILE A 285 4.39 -43.74 -0.86
C ILE A 285 5.30 -43.73 -2.10
N PHE A 286 5.10 -42.77 -3.01
CA PHE A 286 5.85 -42.66 -4.24
C PHE A 286 7.32 -42.33 -4.00
N TYR A 287 7.58 -41.29 -3.20
CA TYR A 287 8.94 -40.84 -2.92
C TYR A 287 9.81 -41.95 -2.29
N ASP A 288 9.28 -42.68 -1.29
CA ASP A 288 10.05 -43.73 -0.60
C ASP A 288 10.33 -44.95 -1.50
N LYS A 289 9.36 -45.37 -2.31
CA LYS A 289 9.52 -46.55 -3.19
C LYS A 289 10.40 -46.27 -4.40
N ARG A 290 10.35 -45.04 -4.96
CA ARG A 290 11.24 -44.62 -6.06
C ARG A 290 12.71 -44.63 -5.62
N LYS A 291 13.01 -44.25 -4.38
CA LYS A 291 14.37 -44.31 -3.81
C LYS A 291 14.90 -45.75 -3.70
N LYS A 292 14.03 -46.72 -3.43
CA LYS A 292 14.41 -48.12 -3.16
C LYS A 292 14.57 -49.02 -4.39
N HIS A 293 13.86 -48.75 -5.50
CA HIS A 293 13.72 -49.72 -6.60
C HIS A 293 14.41 -49.36 -7.94
N GLY A 294 15.20 -48.28 -8.00
CA GLY A 294 15.97 -47.91 -9.20
C GLY A 294 15.10 -47.68 -10.46
N MET A 295 15.75 -47.56 -11.64
CA MET A 295 15.16 -47.13 -12.92
C MET A 295 14.04 -48.04 -13.50
N ASN A 296 13.67 -49.17 -12.88
CA ASN A 296 12.62 -50.04 -13.40
C ASN A 296 11.21 -49.51 -13.07
N LYS A 297 10.79 -48.49 -13.84
CA LYS A 297 9.50 -47.78 -13.68
C LYS A 297 8.29 -48.70 -13.66
N LYS A 298 8.27 -49.76 -14.49
CA LYS A 298 7.13 -50.68 -14.62
C LYS A 298 6.92 -51.53 -13.37
N ARG A 299 7.98 -52.11 -12.81
CA ARG A 299 7.89 -52.91 -11.57
C ARG A 299 7.51 -52.03 -10.37
N LEU A 300 8.04 -50.81 -10.31
CA LEU A 300 7.70 -49.85 -9.27
C LEU A 300 6.21 -49.48 -9.31
N ALA A 301 5.68 -49.17 -10.50
CA ALA A 301 4.26 -48.87 -10.68
C ALA A 301 3.36 -50.01 -10.16
N GLN A 302 3.63 -51.26 -10.55
CA GLN A 302 2.85 -52.43 -10.08
C GLN A 302 2.87 -52.59 -8.55
N ILE A 303 4.02 -52.40 -7.92
CA ILE A 303 4.15 -52.49 -6.46
C ILE A 303 3.32 -51.40 -5.79
N ILE A 304 3.39 -50.16 -6.29
CA ILE A 304 2.66 -49.05 -5.70
C ILE A 304 1.16 -49.21 -5.92
N THR A 305 0.71 -49.54 -7.13
CA THR A 305 -0.70 -49.85 -7.43
C THR A 305 -1.26 -50.89 -6.47
N LYS A 306 -0.55 -52.00 -6.24
CA LYS A 306 -0.98 -53.04 -5.28
C LYS A 306 -1.12 -52.50 -3.85
N ILE A 307 -0.23 -51.61 -3.43
CA ILE A 307 -0.28 -50.97 -2.10
C ILE A 307 -1.48 -50.01 -2.00
N LEU A 308 -1.69 -49.18 -3.03
CA LEU A 308 -2.80 -48.23 -3.08
C LEU A 308 -4.16 -48.93 -3.08
N ASN A 309 -4.32 -49.95 -3.93
CA ASN A 309 -5.58 -50.72 -4.00
C ASN A 309 -5.89 -51.37 -2.66
N LYS A 310 -4.88 -51.90 -1.96
CA LYS A 310 -5.07 -52.44 -0.59
C LYS A 310 -5.44 -51.36 0.44
N ALA A 311 -4.88 -50.15 0.32
CA ALA A 311 -5.18 -49.04 1.23
C ALA A 311 -6.59 -48.48 1.02
N ILE A 312 -6.98 -48.27 -0.24
CA ILE A 312 -8.29 -47.74 -0.64
C ILE A 312 -9.41 -48.73 -0.31
N LYS A 313 -9.16 -50.05 -0.46
CA LYS A 313 -10.13 -51.13 -0.14
C LYS A 313 -10.09 -51.58 1.33
N CYS A 314 -9.42 -50.85 2.22
CA CYS A 314 -9.33 -51.27 3.63
C CYS A 314 -10.65 -51.02 4.38
N LYS A 315 -10.90 -51.79 5.45
CA LYS A 315 -12.16 -51.75 6.22
C LYS A 315 -12.57 -50.36 6.71
N PHE A 316 -11.59 -49.48 6.99
CA PHE A 316 -11.84 -48.11 7.43
C PHE A 316 -12.44 -47.25 6.32
N MET A 317 -11.92 -47.35 5.09
CA MET A 317 -12.41 -46.59 3.94
C MET A 317 -13.77 -47.08 3.43
N THR A 318 -14.13 -48.33 3.75
CA THR A 318 -15.40 -48.95 3.38
C THR A 318 -16.45 -48.91 4.50
N MET A 319 -16.30 -48.00 5.46
CA MET A 319 -17.29 -47.81 6.52
C MET A 319 -18.50 -47.07 5.99
N CYS A 320 -19.71 -47.49 6.39
CA CYS A 320 -20.95 -46.82 5.99
C CYS A 320 -21.05 -45.36 6.49
N SER A 321 -20.27 -44.99 7.52
CA SER A 321 -20.20 -43.61 8.01
C SER A 321 -19.30 -42.73 7.16
N VAL A 322 -18.46 -43.26 6.25
CA VAL A 322 -17.65 -42.45 5.34
C VAL A 322 -18.55 -41.91 4.23
N GLU A 323 -18.75 -40.60 4.22
CA GLU A 323 -19.57 -39.94 3.20
C GLU A 323 -18.72 -39.52 1.99
N LYS A 324 -17.49 -39.07 2.24
CA LYS A 324 -16.65 -38.45 1.23
C LYS A 324 -15.17 -38.80 1.42
N CYS A 325 -14.51 -39.08 0.31
CA CYS A 325 -13.09 -39.35 0.23
C CYS A 325 -12.39 -38.35 -0.70
N ILE A 326 -11.32 -37.73 -0.23
CA ILE A 326 -10.42 -36.89 -1.03
C ILE A 326 -9.07 -37.61 -1.16
N PHE A 327 -8.62 -37.87 -2.39
CA PHE A 327 -7.35 -38.54 -2.64
C PHE A 327 -6.41 -37.67 -3.44
N TRP A 328 -5.16 -37.59 -2.99
CA TRP A 328 -4.07 -36.91 -3.70
C TRP A 328 -3.04 -37.92 -4.18
N PHE A 329 -2.70 -37.85 -5.45
CA PHE A 329 -1.80 -38.74 -6.14
C PHE A 329 -0.75 -37.92 -6.90
N LYS A 330 0.53 -38.23 -6.70
CA LYS A 330 1.63 -37.55 -7.38
C LYS A 330 2.61 -38.53 -8.03
N GLY A 331 2.92 -38.32 -9.31
CA GLY A 331 3.95 -39.10 -10.01
C GLY A 331 3.54 -40.53 -10.38
N ILE A 332 2.23 -40.82 -10.42
CA ILE A 332 1.69 -42.18 -10.59
C ILE A 332 1.53 -42.52 -12.07
N GLN A 333 1.93 -43.73 -12.46
CA GLN A 333 1.44 -44.35 -13.69
C GLN A 333 0.14 -45.11 -13.34
N SER A 334 -1.01 -44.50 -13.62
CA SER A 334 -2.29 -44.88 -13.00
C SER A 334 -2.84 -46.19 -13.54
N ASP A 335 -3.02 -47.16 -12.63
CA ASP A 335 -3.87 -48.36 -12.75
C ASP A 335 -4.53 -48.62 -11.37
N VAL A 336 -4.91 -47.53 -10.69
CA VAL A 336 -5.49 -47.60 -9.33
C VAL A 336 -6.94 -48.04 -9.45
N ASP A 337 -7.27 -49.11 -8.74
CA ASP A 337 -8.59 -49.72 -8.75
C ASP A 337 -9.46 -49.09 -7.66
N PHE A 338 -10.37 -48.22 -8.08
CA PHE A 338 -11.36 -47.55 -7.23
C PHE A 338 -12.70 -48.28 -7.15
N ASP A 339 -12.77 -49.57 -7.50
CA ASP A 339 -13.99 -50.37 -7.36
C ASP A 339 -14.29 -50.61 -5.86
N VAL A 340 -14.94 -49.61 -5.25
CA VAL A 340 -15.29 -49.53 -3.83
C VAL A 340 -16.71 -48.98 -3.69
N GLN A 341 -17.40 -49.37 -2.61
CA GLN A 341 -18.81 -49.11 -2.27
C GLN A 341 -19.47 -47.88 -2.93
N SER A 342 -20.65 -48.10 -3.50
CA SER A 342 -21.35 -47.17 -4.38
C SER A 342 -22.02 -45.96 -3.71
N LEU A 343 -21.75 -45.63 -2.45
CA LEU A 343 -22.37 -44.47 -1.77
C LEU A 343 -21.38 -43.35 -1.43
N ILE A 344 -20.07 -43.61 -1.50
CA ILE A 344 -19.04 -42.64 -1.12
C ILE A 344 -18.82 -41.64 -2.26
N LYS A 345 -18.82 -40.34 -1.94
CA LYS A 345 -18.47 -39.27 -2.88
C LYS A 345 -16.95 -39.16 -2.99
N TYR A 346 -16.41 -39.29 -4.19
CA TYR A 346 -14.96 -39.18 -4.41
C TYR A 346 -14.57 -37.82 -4.97
N HIS A 347 -13.48 -37.28 -4.44
CA HIS A 347 -12.76 -36.12 -4.95
C HIS A 347 -11.31 -36.56 -5.19
N ILE A 348 -10.83 -36.53 -6.43
CA ILE A 348 -9.51 -37.09 -6.75
C ILE A 348 -8.63 -36.03 -7.40
N HIS A 349 -7.39 -35.95 -6.94
CA HIS A 349 -6.35 -35.05 -7.42
C HIS A 349 -5.16 -35.86 -7.93
N PHE A 350 -4.77 -35.65 -9.17
CA PHE A 350 -3.61 -36.24 -9.81
C PHE A 350 -2.63 -35.12 -10.24
N GLU A 351 -1.37 -35.22 -9.84
CA GLU A 351 -0.31 -34.28 -10.22
C GLU A 351 0.88 -35.05 -10.82
N SER A 352 1.42 -34.61 -11.95
CA SER A 352 2.57 -35.27 -12.57
C SER A 352 2.36 -36.76 -12.87
N CYS A 353 1.13 -37.15 -13.21
CA CYS A 353 0.75 -38.55 -13.44
C CYS A 353 0.77 -38.92 -14.93
N ALA A 354 0.84 -40.22 -15.21
CA ALA A 354 0.73 -40.81 -16.54
C ALA A 354 -0.45 -41.77 -16.57
N PHE A 355 -1.46 -41.49 -17.38
CA PHE A 355 -2.62 -42.35 -17.55
C PHE A 355 -2.39 -43.30 -18.72
N VAL A 356 -2.41 -44.60 -18.44
CA VAL A 356 -2.27 -45.65 -19.46
C VAL A 356 -3.62 -46.30 -19.73
N LYS A 357 -3.65 -47.16 -20.76
CA LYS A 357 -4.81 -47.93 -21.19
C LYS A 357 -5.57 -48.56 -20.02
N ASP A 358 -6.90 -48.49 -20.08
CA ASP A 358 -7.85 -49.07 -19.13
C ASP A 358 -7.85 -48.45 -17.71
N THR A 359 -7.53 -47.15 -17.56
CA THR A 359 -7.70 -46.46 -16.27
C THR A 359 -9.19 -46.22 -15.95
N PHE A 360 -9.72 -46.90 -14.93
CA PHE A 360 -11.10 -46.71 -14.47
C PHE A 360 -11.19 -45.76 -13.26
N LEU A 361 -12.01 -44.72 -13.38
CA LEU A 361 -12.35 -43.81 -12.28
C LEU A 361 -13.62 -44.30 -11.55
N PRO A 362 -13.81 -43.99 -10.25
CA PRO A 362 -14.99 -44.45 -9.52
C PRO A 362 -16.27 -43.81 -10.07
N THR A 363 -17.36 -44.58 -10.15
CA THR A 363 -18.65 -44.13 -10.70
C THR A 363 -19.26 -42.95 -9.94
N ASN A 364 -18.95 -42.81 -8.64
CA ASN A 364 -19.40 -41.72 -7.77
C ASN A 364 -18.38 -40.58 -7.61
N LEU A 365 -17.44 -40.44 -8.54
CA LEU A 365 -16.54 -39.29 -8.58
C LEU A 365 -17.33 -38.01 -8.82
N LYS A 366 -17.22 -37.06 -7.89
CA LYS A 366 -17.87 -35.75 -7.98
C LYS A 366 -16.92 -34.66 -8.47
N LYS A 367 -15.64 -34.76 -8.10
CA LYS A 367 -14.60 -33.79 -8.46
C LYS A 367 -13.33 -34.49 -8.92
N LEU A 368 -12.79 -34.06 -10.05
CA LEU A 368 -11.52 -34.55 -10.59
C LEU A 368 -10.58 -33.37 -10.90
N TRP A 369 -9.36 -33.44 -10.40
CA TRP A 369 -8.28 -32.51 -10.73
C TRP A 369 -7.11 -33.31 -11.30
N ILE A 370 -6.61 -32.92 -12.47
CA ILE A 370 -5.40 -33.46 -13.07
C ILE A 370 -4.48 -32.30 -13.47
N SER A 371 -3.24 -32.28 -13.00
CA SER A 371 -2.26 -31.27 -13.37
C SER A 371 -0.90 -31.85 -13.78
N ASP A 372 -0.22 -31.16 -14.70
CA ASP A 372 1.13 -31.49 -15.18
C ASP A 372 1.29 -32.96 -15.61
N SER A 373 0.25 -33.53 -16.23
CA SER A 373 0.11 -34.97 -16.45
C SER A 373 -0.01 -35.31 -17.92
N VAL A 374 0.26 -36.58 -18.27
CA VAL A 374 0.14 -37.09 -19.65
C VAL A 374 -0.90 -38.20 -19.71
N ILE A 375 -1.81 -38.12 -20.69
CA ILE A 375 -2.86 -39.10 -20.93
C ILE A 375 -2.55 -39.81 -22.24
N TYR A 376 -2.08 -41.07 -22.15
CA TYR A 376 -1.64 -41.86 -23.30
C TYR A 376 -2.77 -42.59 -24.03
N ASP A 377 -3.92 -42.75 -23.38
CA ASP A 377 -5.09 -43.47 -23.90
C ASP A 377 -6.39 -42.81 -23.40
N CYS A 378 -7.55 -43.22 -23.91
CA CYS A 378 -8.86 -42.66 -23.56
C CYS A 378 -9.16 -42.80 -22.05
N LEU A 379 -9.20 -41.66 -21.34
CA LEU A 379 -9.66 -41.60 -19.95
C LEU A 379 -11.18 -41.50 -19.92
N LEU A 380 -11.84 -42.56 -19.44
CA LEU A 380 -13.30 -42.59 -19.30
C LEU A 380 -13.72 -41.84 -18.03
N LEU A 381 -14.37 -40.68 -18.21
CA LEU A 381 -14.92 -39.90 -17.11
C LEU A 381 -16.30 -40.46 -16.69
N PRO A 382 -16.59 -40.55 -15.38
CA PRO A 382 -17.88 -41.06 -14.92
C PRO A 382 -19.01 -40.07 -15.20
N VAL A 383 -20.20 -40.60 -15.51
CA VAL A 383 -21.38 -39.81 -15.91
C VAL A 383 -21.82 -38.81 -14.84
N GLY A 384 -21.61 -39.13 -13.55
CA GLY A 384 -22.00 -38.30 -12.41
C GLY A 384 -20.99 -37.22 -11.98
N LEU A 385 -19.93 -37.00 -12.76
CA LEU A 385 -18.89 -36.01 -12.47
C LEU A 385 -19.43 -34.57 -12.56
N GLU A 386 -19.30 -33.80 -11.48
CA GLU A 386 -19.83 -32.44 -11.37
C GLU A 386 -18.75 -31.38 -11.65
N GLU A 387 -17.50 -31.64 -11.25
CA GLU A 387 -16.38 -30.71 -11.45
C GLU A 387 -15.15 -31.39 -12.07
N LEU A 388 -14.58 -30.79 -13.11
CA LEU A 388 -13.37 -31.25 -13.79
C LEU A 388 -12.36 -30.10 -13.94
N TYR A 389 -11.14 -30.32 -13.46
CA TYR A 389 -10.01 -29.41 -13.58
C TYR A 389 -8.85 -30.12 -14.27
N LEU A 390 -8.43 -29.66 -15.44
CA LEU A 390 -7.23 -30.12 -16.14
C LEU A 390 -6.28 -28.93 -16.32
N GLU A 391 -5.02 -29.05 -15.94
CA GLU A 391 -4.02 -27.98 -16.06
C GLU A 391 -2.68 -28.52 -16.55
N ASN A 392 -2.15 -28.00 -17.66
CA ASN A 392 -0.90 -28.49 -18.28
C ASN A 392 -0.97 -29.99 -18.57
N VAL A 393 -2.02 -30.43 -19.25
CA VAL A 393 -2.23 -31.85 -19.56
C VAL A 393 -2.02 -32.09 -21.05
N ASP A 394 -1.13 -33.05 -21.35
CA ASP A 394 -0.88 -33.55 -22.71
C ASP A 394 -1.70 -34.81 -22.95
N ILE A 395 -2.60 -34.77 -23.91
CA ILE A 395 -3.40 -35.91 -24.37
C ILE A 395 -2.77 -36.40 -25.67
N VAL A 396 -2.19 -37.61 -25.64
CA VAL A 396 -1.41 -38.16 -26.74
C VAL A 396 -2.30 -38.44 -27.95
N GLU A 397 -1.73 -38.29 -29.16
CA GLU A 397 -2.40 -38.47 -30.45
C GLU A 397 -3.30 -39.72 -30.48
N LYS A 398 -4.54 -39.54 -30.97
CA LYS A 398 -5.65 -40.54 -31.06
C LYS A 398 -6.45 -40.78 -29.78
N SER A 399 -6.05 -40.19 -28.65
CA SER A 399 -6.83 -40.25 -27.40
C SER A 399 -7.81 -39.09 -27.33
N LYS A 400 -9.01 -39.35 -26.79
CA LYS A 400 -10.06 -38.35 -26.60
C LYS A 400 -10.69 -38.51 -25.21
N ILE A 401 -10.87 -37.41 -24.51
CA ILE A 401 -11.57 -37.39 -23.20
C ILE A 401 -12.99 -36.93 -23.44
N ASN A 402 -13.99 -37.72 -23.02
CA ASN A 402 -15.40 -37.36 -23.15
C ASN A 402 -15.94 -36.83 -21.82
N VAL A 403 -16.36 -35.56 -21.78
CA VAL A 403 -16.93 -34.93 -20.58
C VAL A 403 -18.45 -35.14 -20.56
N GLY A 404 -18.98 -35.69 -19.46
CA GLY A 404 -20.41 -35.94 -19.29
C GLY A 404 -21.24 -34.66 -19.12
N LYS A 405 -22.54 -34.71 -19.45
CA LYS A 405 -23.47 -33.56 -19.35
C LYS A 405 -23.69 -33.07 -17.90
N ALA A 406 -23.46 -33.92 -16.90
CA ALA A 406 -23.61 -33.57 -15.48
C ALA A 406 -22.53 -32.59 -14.96
N CYS A 407 -21.44 -32.38 -15.72
CA CYS A 407 -20.37 -31.49 -15.32
C CYS A 407 -20.83 -30.02 -15.36
N LYS A 408 -20.85 -29.40 -14.17
CA LYS A 408 -21.24 -28.01 -13.92
C LYS A 408 -20.06 -27.06 -13.97
N ILE A 409 -18.89 -27.49 -13.48
CA ILE A 409 -17.66 -26.70 -13.48
C ILE A 409 -16.60 -27.45 -14.29
N LEU A 410 -16.20 -26.86 -15.40
CA LEU A 410 -15.15 -27.37 -16.26
C LEU A 410 -14.05 -26.32 -16.39
N VAL A 411 -12.83 -26.64 -15.99
CA VAL A 411 -11.67 -25.74 -16.09
C VAL A 411 -10.52 -26.50 -16.73
N LEU A 412 -10.18 -26.11 -17.94
CA LEU A 412 -9.17 -26.72 -18.79
C LEU A 412 -8.13 -25.64 -19.10
N ARG A 413 -6.89 -25.79 -18.65
CA ARG A 413 -5.84 -24.79 -18.82
C ARG A 413 -4.63 -25.39 -19.49
N ASN A 414 -4.16 -24.73 -20.53
CA ASN A 414 -2.94 -25.13 -21.25
C ASN A 414 -2.99 -26.62 -21.65
N ILE A 415 -4.08 -27.01 -22.30
CA ILE A 415 -4.30 -28.38 -22.74
C ILE A 415 -3.70 -28.57 -24.13
N ASN A 416 -3.13 -29.74 -24.35
CA ASN A 416 -2.70 -30.20 -25.67
C ASN A 416 -3.42 -31.51 -25.99
N GLY A 417 -4.11 -31.56 -27.13
CA GLY A 417 -4.94 -32.70 -27.56
C GLY A 417 -6.46 -32.48 -27.46
N GLU A 418 -7.24 -33.55 -27.74
CA GLU A 418 -8.68 -33.47 -27.99
C GLU A 418 -9.55 -33.84 -26.76
N ILE A 419 -10.55 -33.01 -26.47
CA ILE A 419 -11.56 -33.24 -25.43
C ILE A 419 -12.94 -33.03 -26.05
N ASP A 420 -13.83 -34.01 -25.94
CA ASP A 420 -15.25 -33.84 -26.24
C ASP A 420 -15.98 -33.21 -25.07
N ILE A 421 -16.67 -32.12 -25.35
CA ILE A 421 -17.47 -31.41 -24.36
C ILE A 421 -18.80 -31.15 -25.03
N PRO A 422 -19.79 -32.07 -24.90
CA PRO A 422 -21.03 -32.02 -25.68
C PRO A 422 -21.70 -30.65 -25.72
N CYS A 423 -21.80 -29.96 -24.57
CA CYS A 423 -22.42 -28.63 -24.51
C CYS A 423 -21.63 -27.51 -25.23
N ILE A 424 -20.38 -27.75 -25.59
CA ILE A 424 -19.54 -26.83 -26.37
C ILE A 424 -19.42 -27.34 -27.81
N THR A 425 -19.17 -28.63 -28.02
CA THR A 425 -19.00 -29.21 -29.36
C THR A 425 -20.29 -29.14 -30.18
N GLU A 426 -21.45 -29.32 -29.56
CA GLU A 426 -22.78 -29.16 -30.21
C GLU A 426 -23.05 -27.71 -30.64
N ILE A 427 -22.50 -26.69 -29.94
CA ILE A 427 -22.78 -25.27 -30.20
C ILE A 427 -21.73 -24.64 -31.12
N PHE A 428 -20.45 -25.01 -30.95
CA PHE A 428 -19.34 -24.21 -31.45
C PHE A 428 -18.47 -24.91 -32.50
N HIS A 429 -18.52 -26.23 -32.63
CA HIS A 429 -17.64 -26.99 -33.55
C HIS A 429 -16.16 -26.52 -33.49
N VAL A 430 -15.61 -26.41 -32.28
CA VAL A 430 -14.28 -25.83 -32.01
C VAL A 430 -13.16 -26.72 -32.58
N GLN A 431 -12.18 -26.11 -33.23
CA GLN A 431 -10.87 -26.71 -33.42
C GLN A 431 -9.89 -26.17 -32.37
N TYR A 432 -9.38 -27.08 -31.55
CA TYR A 432 -8.41 -26.76 -30.51
C TYR A 432 -7.01 -26.55 -31.13
N CYS A 433 -6.33 -25.46 -30.74
CA CYS A 433 -4.91 -25.25 -31.04
C CYS A 433 -4.04 -25.86 -29.94
N ASP A 434 -2.72 -25.88 -30.11
CA ASP A 434 -1.82 -26.24 -29.00
C ASP A 434 -2.01 -25.26 -27.82
N ASN A 435 -1.96 -25.77 -26.59
CA ASN A 435 -2.00 -24.98 -25.35
C ASN A 435 -3.27 -24.12 -25.21
N TRP A 436 -4.43 -24.72 -25.51
CA TRP A 436 -5.72 -24.06 -25.40
C TRP A 436 -6.26 -24.04 -23.97
N THR A 437 -7.16 -23.11 -23.68
CA THR A 437 -7.80 -22.99 -22.36
C THR A 437 -9.30 -22.80 -22.51
N LEU A 438 -10.08 -23.50 -21.69
CA LEU A 438 -11.53 -23.40 -21.61
C LEU A 438 -11.98 -23.41 -20.15
N GLU A 439 -12.85 -22.49 -19.77
CA GLU A 439 -13.58 -22.56 -18.51
C GLU A 439 -15.07 -22.38 -18.78
N VAL A 440 -15.88 -23.33 -18.28
CA VAL A 440 -17.33 -23.32 -18.34
C VAL A 440 -17.86 -23.49 -16.93
N ARG A 441 -18.72 -22.56 -16.49
CA ARG A 441 -19.44 -22.67 -15.22
C ARG A 441 -20.94 -22.59 -15.48
N LYS A 442 -21.67 -23.59 -15.01
CA LYS A 442 -23.12 -23.67 -15.10
C LYS A 442 -23.74 -23.50 -13.72
N ASN A 443 -24.90 -22.86 -13.67
CA ASN A 443 -25.72 -22.83 -12.45
C ASN A 443 -26.63 -24.06 -12.34
N GLU A 444 -27.53 -24.03 -11.37
CA GLU A 444 -28.49 -25.12 -11.10
C GLU A 444 -29.47 -25.36 -12.26
N ASN A 445 -29.77 -24.32 -13.06
CA ASN A 445 -30.63 -24.40 -14.24
C ASN A 445 -29.87 -24.81 -15.52
N ASN A 446 -28.62 -25.24 -15.39
CA ASN A 446 -27.69 -25.53 -16.49
C ASN A 446 -27.40 -24.33 -17.42
N THR A 447 -27.72 -23.10 -17.05
CA THR A 447 -27.33 -21.92 -17.83
C THR A 447 -25.86 -21.58 -17.57
N ILE A 448 -25.15 -21.18 -18.62
CA ILE A 448 -23.70 -20.92 -18.56
C ILE A 448 -23.49 -19.53 -17.97
N GLU A 449 -23.14 -19.46 -16.69
CA GLU A 449 -22.82 -18.20 -16.03
C GLU A 449 -21.54 -17.58 -16.58
N LYS A 450 -20.57 -18.44 -16.94
CA LYS A 450 -19.26 -18.03 -17.45
C LYS A 450 -18.75 -18.99 -18.51
N LEU A 451 -18.43 -18.44 -19.67
CA LEU A 451 -17.69 -19.08 -20.74
C LEU A 451 -16.38 -18.32 -20.99
N HIS A 452 -15.26 -19.00 -20.87
CA HIS A 452 -13.93 -18.44 -21.08
C HIS A 452 -13.13 -19.33 -22.02
N MET A 453 -12.72 -18.82 -23.18
CA MET A 453 -11.97 -19.55 -24.21
C MET A 453 -10.68 -18.81 -24.58
N VAL A 454 -9.56 -19.52 -24.71
CA VAL A 454 -8.26 -18.94 -25.13
C VAL A 454 -7.56 -19.85 -26.13
N ASN A 455 -6.98 -19.26 -27.19
CA ASN A 455 -6.25 -19.95 -28.26
C ASN A 455 -7.11 -21.01 -28.99
N MET A 456 -8.22 -20.57 -29.58
CA MET A 456 -9.17 -21.47 -30.28
C MET A 456 -9.46 -20.97 -31.69
N MET A 457 -9.76 -21.92 -32.60
CA MET A 457 -10.20 -21.62 -33.96
C MET A 457 -11.58 -22.21 -34.22
N PHE A 458 -12.44 -21.46 -34.89
CA PHE A 458 -13.77 -21.90 -35.28
C PHE A 458 -13.88 -22.02 -36.81
N LYS A 459 -14.53 -23.08 -37.29
CA LYS A 459 -14.58 -23.45 -38.72
C LYS A 459 -15.97 -23.40 -39.35
N THR A 460 -17.02 -23.20 -38.56
CA THR A 460 -18.41 -23.15 -39.04
C THR A 460 -18.70 -21.87 -39.80
N THR A 461 -19.85 -21.79 -40.46
CA THR A 461 -20.28 -20.56 -41.14
C THR A 461 -20.88 -19.53 -40.18
N GLU A 462 -21.46 -19.98 -39.08
CA GLU A 462 -22.15 -19.15 -38.10
C GLU A 462 -22.00 -19.74 -36.70
N ILE A 463 -21.85 -18.87 -35.69
CA ILE A 463 -21.75 -19.25 -34.27
C ILE A 463 -22.72 -18.36 -33.49
N GLY A 464 -23.87 -18.92 -33.13
CA GLY A 464 -24.83 -18.26 -32.25
C GLY A 464 -24.47 -18.46 -30.78
N LEU A 465 -24.07 -17.39 -30.09
CA LEU A 465 -23.96 -17.42 -28.63
C LEU A 465 -25.36 -17.21 -28.02
N CYS A 466 -26.03 -18.30 -27.60
CA CYS A 466 -27.44 -18.26 -27.20
C CYS A 466 -27.70 -17.45 -25.90
N TYR A 467 -28.99 -17.22 -25.62
CA TYR A 467 -29.48 -16.47 -24.44
C TYR A 467 -29.11 -17.08 -23.08
N ASP A 468 -28.65 -18.32 -23.03
CA ASP A 468 -28.31 -19.02 -21.78
C ASP A 468 -26.88 -18.72 -21.29
N ILE A 469 -26.14 -17.82 -21.95
CA ILE A 469 -24.80 -17.42 -21.55
C ILE A 469 -24.82 -16.01 -20.95
N LYS A 470 -24.43 -15.88 -19.68
CA LYS A 470 -24.35 -14.56 -19.02
C LYS A 470 -23.06 -13.81 -19.34
N THR A 471 -21.92 -14.49 -19.19
CA THR A 471 -20.59 -13.90 -19.39
C THR A 471 -19.75 -14.69 -20.39
N VAL A 472 -19.20 -13.99 -21.38
CA VAL A 472 -18.30 -14.54 -22.41
C VAL A 472 -16.96 -13.82 -22.37
N TYR A 473 -15.87 -14.58 -22.29
CA TYR A 473 -14.51 -14.08 -22.49
C TYR A 473 -13.80 -14.94 -23.53
N MET A 474 -13.32 -14.33 -24.60
CA MET A 474 -12.58 -15.02 -25.65
C MET A 474 -11.28 -14.28 -25.93
N LYS A 475 -10.15 -14.99 -25.96
CA LYS A 475 -8.83 -14.39 -26.19
C LYS A 475 -8.02 -15.17 -27.22
N ASN A 476 -7.38 -14.47 -28.15
CA ASN A 476 -6.61 -15.08 -29.25
C ASN A 476 -7.47 -16.11 -30.00
N VAL A 477 -8.66 -15.70 -30.39
CA VAL A 477 -9.63 -16.54 -31.09
C VAL A 477 -9.73 -16.07 -32.53
N SER A 478 -9.76 -17.01 -33.48
CA SER A 478 -9.98 -16.71 -34.89
C SER A 478 -11.14 -17.49 -35.49
N LEU A 479 -11.97 -16.79 -36.24
CA LEU A 479 -13.04 -17.35 -37.06
C LEU A 479 -12.54 -17.54 -38.50
N LEU A 480 -12.65 -18.75 -39.04
CA LEU A 480 -12.21 -19.08 -40.40
C LEU A 480 -13.37 -18.99 -41.40
N ASN A 481 -13.07 -18.99 -42.71
CA ASN A 481 -14.04 -19.15 -43.80
C ASN A 481 -15.21 -18.15 -43.82
N GLY A 482 -15.00 -16.92 -43.38
CA GLY A 482 -16.06 -15.90 -43.37
C GLY A 482 -17.12 -16.12 -42.28
N CYS A 483 -16.82 -16.97 -41.29
CA CYS A 483 -17.70 -17.22 -40.15
C CYS A 483 -18.06 -15.92 -39.41
N VAL A 484 -19.34 -15.84 -39.01
CA VAL A 484 -19.87 -14.72 -38.21
C VAL A 484 -20.24 -15.24 -36.82
N MET A 485 -19.75 -14.56 -35.78
CA MET A 485 -20.18 -14.80 -34.40
C MET A 485 -21.32 -13.86 -34.04
N ILE A 486 -22.45 -14.41 -33.61
CA ILE A 486 -23.66 -13.65 -33.28
C ILE A 486 -23.75 -13.49 -31.75
N LEU A 487 -23.75 -12.24 -31.29
CA LEU A 487 -23.92 -11.86 -29.88
C LEU A 487 -25.37 -11.46 -29.62
N HIS A 488 -26.10 -12.24 -28.82
CA HIS A 488 -27.46 -11.91 -28.40
C HIS A 488 -27.46 -11.00 -27.14
N GLY A 489 -28.44 -10.10 -27.00
CA GLY A 489 -28.48 -9.14 -25.88
C GLY A 489 -28.93 -9.71 -24.54
N GLY A 490 -29.11 -11.03 -24.41
CA GLY A 490 -29.25 -11.70 -23.11
C GLY A 490 -27.97 -11.64 -22.25
N MET A 491 -26.82 -11.40 -22.87
CA MET A 491 -25.51 -11.39 -22.20
C MET A 491 -25.32 -10.15 -21.32
N GLU A 492 -24.77 -10.38 -20.13
CA GLU A 492 -24.41 -9.32 -19.18
C GLU A 492 -23.02 -8.76 -19.50
N HIS A 493 -22.09 -9.63 -19.92
CA HIS A 493 -20.73 -9.22 -20.25
C HIS A 493 -20.12 -10.06 -21.37
N VAL A 494 -19.61 -9.41 -22.41
CA VAL A 494 -18.85 -10.02 -23.49
C VAL A 494 -17.50 -9.33 -23.59
N ASN A 495 -16.43 -10.10 -23.71
CA ASN A 495 -15.09 -9.57 -23.91
C ASN A 495 -14.32 -10.45 -24.90
N LEU A 496 -14.17 -9.97 -26.12
CA LEU A 496 -13.38 -10.59 -27.18
C LEU A 496 -12.06 -9.81 -27.28
N CYS A 497 -10.92 -10.45 -27.03
CA CYS A 497 -9.58 -9.84 -27.07
C CYS A 497 -8.68 -10.54 -28.09
N ASN A 498 -7.91 -9.78 -28.88
CA ASN A 498 -7.09 -10.33 -29.97
C ASN A 498 -7.92 -11.28 -30.87
N PHE A 499 -9.14 -10.86 -31.17
CA PHE A 499 -10.12 -11.64 -31.91
C PHE A 499 -9.99 -11.34 -33.40
N THR A 500 -10.06 -12.37 -34.24
CA THR A 500 -10.04 -12.21 -35.70
C THR A 500 -11.29 -12.83 -36.30
N GLY A 501 -12.08 -12.06 -37.05
CA GLY A 501 -13.31 -12.53 -37.66
C GLY A 501 -14.45 -11.52 -37.61
N SER A 502 -15.61 -11.90 -38.14
CA SER A 502 -16.81 -11.07 -38.13
C SER A 502 -17.66 -11.33 -36.89
N VAL A 503 -18.14 -10.27 -36.25
CA VAL A 503 -19.00 -10.29 -35.07
C VAL A 503 -20.25 -9.49 -35.38
N GLN A 504 -21.41 -10.11 -35.21
CA GLN A 504 -22.72 -9.50 -35.36
C GLN A 504 -23.32 -9.28 -33.97
N ILE A 505 -23.51 -8.02 -33.59
CA ILE A 505 -24.04 -7.66 -32.27
C ILE A 505 -25.54 -7.36 -32.41
N LEU A 506 -26.36 -8.24 -31.85
CA LEU A 506 -27.80 -8.05 -31.75
C LEU A 506 -28.13 -7.15 -30.54
N ASP A 507 -29.28 -6.49 -30.55
CA ASP A 507 -29.81 -5.65 -29.47
C ASP A 507 -29.12 -4.30 -29.19
N ILE A 508 -28.12 -3.90 -30.00
CA ILE A 508 -27.56 -2.53 -29.92
C ILE A 508 -28.15 -1.56 -30.96
N SER A 509 -29.02 -2.04 -31.85
CA SER A 509 -29.63 -1.28 -32.95
C SER A 509 -31.12 -1.56 -33.10
N HIS A 510 -31.86 -0.65 -33.75
CA HIS A 510 -33.33 -0.73 -33.88
C HIS A 510 -33.84 -1.55 -35.08
N HIS A 511 -33.06 -1.67 -36.15
CA HIS A 511 -33.52 -2.26 -37.42
C HIS A 511 -32.50 -3.23 -38.00
N ASP A 512 -31.23 -2.83 -38.09
CA ASP A 512 -30.17 -3.64 -38.70
C ASP A 512 -29.09 -4.00 -37.67
N PRO A 513 -28.65 -5.26 -37.59
CA PRO A 513 -27.64 -5.69 -36.64
C PRO A 513 -26.29 -4.99 -36.89
N CYS A 514 -25.59 -4.65 -35.80
CA CYS A 514 -24.26 -4.04 -35.92
C CYS A 514 -23.24 -5.12 -36.32
N LEU A 515 -22.69 -5.01 -37.52
CA LEU A 515 -21.74 -5.97 -38.05
C LEU A 515 -20.33 -5.37 -38.03
N VAL A 516 -19.45 -6.01 -37.25
CA VAL A 516 -18.07 -5.58 -36.99
C VAL A 516 -17.12 -6.66 -37.48
N ARG A 517 -16.06 -6.30 -38.20
CA ARG A 517 -14.96 -7.22 -38.53
C ARG A 517 -13.74 -6.85 -37.68
N LEU A 518 -13.22 -7.80 -36.92
CA LEU A 518 -12.05 -7.63 -36.05
C LEU A 518 -10.82 -8.24 -36.72
N ALA A 519 -9.69 -7.56 -36.67
CA ALA A 519 -8.39 -8.05 -37.18
C ALA A 519 -7.37 -8.03 -36.03
N LEU A 520 -7.33 -9.11 -35.23
CA LEU A 520 -6.66 -9.13 -33.92
C LEU A 520 -7.18 -8.02 -32.97
N GLY A 521 -8.44 -7.66 -33.13
CA GLY A 521 -9.08 -6.55 -32.42
C GLY A 521 -9.73 -6.95 -31.11
N THR A 522 -10.37 -5.96 -30.49
CA THR A 522 -11.13 -6.14 -29.25
C THR A 522 -12.58 -5.71 -29.45
N CYS A 523 -13.51 -6.46 -28.87
CA CYS A 523 -14.92 -6.10 -28.76
C CYS A 523 -15.40 -6.41 -27.35
N GLN A 524 -15.82 -5.38 -26.61
CA GLN A 524 -16.40 -5.53 -25.28
C GLN A 524 -17.81 -4.98 -25.26
N LEU A 525 -18.71 -5.76 -24.68
CA LEU A 525 -20.07 -5.36 -24.36
C LEU A 525 -20.27 -5.55 -22.86
N LYS A 526 -20.74 -4.52 -22.17
CA LYS A 526 -20.98 -4.60 -20.73
C LYS A 526 -22.32 -3.97 -20.39
N ARG A 527 -23.17 -4.73 -19.71
CA ARG A 527 -24.41 -4.22 -19.13
C ARG A 527 -24.13 -3.54 -17.80
N ILE A 528 -24.62 -2.32 -17.61
CA ILE A 528 -24.46 -1.52 -16.41
C ILE A 528 -25.82 -1.31 -15.74
N GLY A 529 -25.91 -1.80 -14.50
CA GLY A 529 -27.08 -1.64 -13.63
C GLY A 529 -28.30 -2.46 -14.07
N GLU A 530 -29.37 -2.34 -13.29
CA GLU A 530 -30.64 -3.05 -13.52
C GLU A 530 -31.37 -2.56 -14.79
N LYS A 531 -31.12 -1.30 -15.20
CA LYS A 531 -31.77 -0.63 -16.34
C LYS A 531 -31.31 -1.10 -17.73
N ARG A 532 -30.53 -2.19 -17.82
CA ARG A 532 -30.03 -2.79 -19.09
C ARG A 532 -29.23 -1.83 -19.99
N MET A 533 -28.63 -0.77 -19.45
CA MET A 533 -27.77 0.11 -20.25
C MET A 533 -26.49 -0.64 -20.67
N LEU A 534 -26.04 -0.44 -21.91
CA LEU A 534 -24.91 -1.13 -22.51
C LEU A 534 -23.75 -0.16 -22.78
N GLU A 535 -22.54 -0.59 -22.45
CA GLU A 535 -21.30 0.02 -22.92
C GLU A 535 -20.68 -0.86 -24.01
N LEU A 536 -20.36 -0.24 -25.15
CA LEU A 536 -19.69 -0.88 -26.29
C LEU A 536 -18.27 -0.33 -26.43
N THR A 537 -17.27 -1.21 -26.41
CA THR A 537 -15.88 -0.86 -26.71
C THR A 537 -15.37 -1.68 -27.88
N LEU A 538 -14.83 -1.02 -28.91
CA LEU A 538 -14.22 -1.65 -30.08
C LEU A 538 -12.79 -1.16 -30.25
N SER A 539 -11.87 -2.05 -30.65
CA SER A 539 -10.53 -1.64 -31.09
C SER A 539 -10.02 -2.48 -32.25
N GLU A 540 -9.24 -1.87 -33.16
CA GLU A 540 -8.69 -2.53 -34.36
C GLU A 540 -9.79 -3.27 -35.15
N ALA A 541 -10.81 -2.51 -35.54
CA ALA A 541 -12.06 -3.04 -36.07
C ALA A 541 -12.52 -2.29 -37.32
N ASP A 542 -13.21 -2.98 -38.21
CA ASP A 542 -13.96 -2.38 -39.31
C ASP A 542 -15.46 -2.48 -39.05
N LEU A 543 -16.17 -1.37 -39.12
CA LEU A 543 -17.64 -1.36 -39.18
C LEU A 543 -18.06 -1.57 -40.64
N ILE A 544 -18.68 -2.73 -40.91
CA ILE A 544 -19.02 -3.18 -42.27
C ILE A 544 -20.50 -3.01 -42.61
N GLY A 545 -21.28 -2.36 -41.73
CA GLY A 545 -22.68 -1.98 -41.97
C GLY A 545 -23.01 -0.60 -41.38
N THR A 546 -23.95 0.11 -42.00
CA THR A 546 -24.53 1.32 -41.40
C THR A 546 -25.20 0.94 -40.08
N THR A 547 -24.77 1.57 -38.99
CA THR A 547 -25.21 1.17 -37.65
C THR A 547 -25.90 2.35 -36.97
N LYS A 548 -27.18 2.17 -36.63
CA LYS A 548 -27.94 3.11 -35.79
C LYS A 548 -28.08 2.55 -34.40
N LEU A 549 -27.34 3.13 -33.45
CA LEU A 549 -27.41 2.70 -32.05
C LEU A 549 -28.75 3.06 -31.43
N ASN A 550 -29.30 2.15 -30.62
CA ASN A 550 -30.54 2.36 -29.88
C ASN A 550 -30.30 3.15 -28.57
N GLU A 551 -31.39 3.47 -27.89
CA GLU A 551 -31.39 4.23 -26.62
C GLU A 551 -30.78 3.47 -25.42
N ASN A 552 -30.54 2.16 -25.55
CA ASN A 552 -29.97 1.37 -24.46
C ASN A 552 -28.44 1.53 -24.35
N ILE A 553 -27.77 2.12 -25.33
CA ILE A 553 -26.32 2.36 -25.27
C ILE A 553 -26.03 3.63 -24.47
N SER A 554 -25.41 3.47 -23.29
CA SER A 554 -24.99 4.60 -22.45
C SER A 554 -23.57 5.07 -22.74
N GLY A 555 -22.74 4.19 -23.31
CA GLY A 555 -21.32 4.49 -23.57
C GLY A 555 -20.79 3.77 -24.80
N ILE A 556 -19.95 4.48 -25.56
CA ILE A 556 -19.26 3.95 -26.73
C ILE A 556 -17.79 4.38 -26.71
N SER A 557 -16.89 3.41 -26.91
CA SER A 557 -15.48 3.67 -27.11
C SER A 557 -14.98 2.93 -28.34
N MET A 558 -14.28 3.63 -29.23
CA MET A 558 -13.70 3.06 -30.44
C MET A 558 -12.25 3.51 -30.56
N ASP A 559 -11.33 2.59 -30.83
CA ASP A 559 -9.90 2.87 -31.01
C ASP A 559 -9.37 2.19 -32.28
N ASN A 560 -8.83 2.96 -33.23
CA ASN A 560 -8.41 2.47 -34.55
C ASN A 560 -9.57 1.72 -35.26
N VAL A 561 -10.76 2.33 -35.29
CA VAL A 561 -11.94 1.75 -35.95
C VAL A 561 -12.23 2.43 -37.29
N SER A 562 -12.29 1.67 -38.37
CA SER A 562 -12.65 2.18 -39.70
C SER A 562 -14.11 1.89 -40.02
N ILE A 563 -14.91 2.92 -40.32
CA ILE A 563 -16.22 2.76 -40.94
C ILE A 563 -15.99 2.70 -42.46
N MET A 564 -16.51 1.66 -43.13
CA MET A 564 -16.31 1.52 -44.58
C MET A 564 -16.96 2.66 -45.38
N ASP A 565 -16.41 2.97 -46.54
CA ASP A 565 -16.87 4.06 -47.40
C ASP A 565 -18.37 3.90 -47.76
N GLY A 566 -19.12 5.00 -47.67
CA GLY A 566 -20.57 5.02 -47.90
C GLY A 566 -21.41 4.58 -46.69
N LEU A 567 -20.79 4.05 -45.63
CA LEU A 567 -21.46 3.67 -44.38
C LEU A 567 -21.30 4.76 -43.32
N HIS A 568 -22.14 4.70 -42.28
CA HIS A 568 -22.07 5.64 -41.18
C HIS A 568 -22.53 5.05 -39.85
N LEU A 569 -22.04 5.64 -38.76
CA LEU A 569 -22.49 5.36 -37.40
C LEU A 569 -23.44 6.47 -36.94
N LYS A 570 -24.66 6.13 -36.54
CA LYS A 570 -25.63 7.09 -36.01
C LYS A 570 -25.82 6.88 -34.51
N LEU A 571 -25.45 7.89 -33.73
CA LEU A 571 -25.55 7.90 -32.27
C LEU A 571 -26.87 8.51 -31.81
N CYS A 572 -27.45 7.90 -30.78
CA CYS A 572 -28.62 8.42 -30.06
C CYS A 572 -28.22 9.55 -29.09
N SER A 573 -29.18 10.38 -28.69
CA SER A 573 -28.98 11.42 -27.68
C SER A 573 -28.80 10.88 -26.25
N GLU A 574 -29.16 9.61 -26.00
CA GLU A 574 -29.01 8.96 -24.69
C GLU A 574 -27.59 8.45 -24.40
N VAL A 575 -26.69 8.42 -25.41
CA VAL A 575 -25.29 8.03 -25.21
C VAL A 575 -24.58 9.10 -24.37
N LYS A 576 -24.16 8.73 -23.15
CA LYS A 576 -23.53 9.65 -22.20
C LYS A 576 -22.03 9.79 -22.44
N ASN A 577 -21.35 8.70 -22.77
CA ASN A 577 -19.90 8.67 -22.93
C ASN A 577 -19.53 8.26 -24.36
N ILE A 578 -18.78 9.09 -25.07
CA ILE A 578 -18.31 8.81 -26.43
C ILE A 578 -16.80 9.00 -26.45
N CYS A 579 -16.02 7.99 -26.80
CA CYS A 579 -14.57 8.12 -26.95
C CYS A 579 -14.08 7.46 -28.23
N PHE A 580 -13.76 8.26 -29.24
CA PHE A 580 -13.23 7.81 -30.52
C PHE A 580 -11.76 8.21 -30.64
N LYS A 581 -10.91 7.25 -30.97
CA LYS A 581 -9.48 7.43 -31.14
C LYS A 581 -9.07 6.85 -32.48
N ASN A 582 -8.41 7.65 -33.32
CA ASN A 582 -7.92 7.23 -34.63
C ASN A 582 -8.97 6.51 -35.50
N CYS A 583 -10.23 6.88 -35.33
CA CYS A 583 -11.31 6.31 -36.12
C CYS A 583 -11.27 6.93 -37.54
N ILE A 584 -11.91 6.26 -38.50
CA ILE A 584 -12.07 6.72 -39.87
C ILE A 584 -13.54 6.60 -40.27
N GLY A 585 -14.05 7.55 -41.02
CA GLY A 585 -15.40 7.56 -41.58
C GLY A 585 -16.35 8.54 -40.89
N THR A 586 -17.66 8.38 -41.08
CA THR A 586 -18.65 9.41 -40.73
C THR A 586 -19.52 9.00 -39.55
N VAL A 587 -19.63 9.89 -38.56
CA VAL A 587 -20.51 9.71 -37.39
C VAL A 587 -21.57 10.81 -37.35
N TYR A 588 -22.84 10.40 -37.28
CA TYR A 588 -23.99 11.28 -37.10
C TYR A 588 -24.44 11.31 -35.64
N PHE A 589 -24.74 12.50 -35.16
CA PHE A 589 -25.21 12.76 -33.80
C PHE A 589 -26.64 13.28 -33.87
N LYS A 590 -27.61 12.48 -33.41
CA LYS A 590 -29.02 12.88 -33.44
C LYS A 590 -29.39 13.62 -32.16
N ASP A 591 -29.91 14.84 -32.27
CA ASP A 591 -30.37 15.67 -31.14
C ASP A 591 -29.23 16.04 -30.15
N TRP A 592 -28.02 16.28 -30.65
CA TRP A 592 -26.85 16.73 -29.87
C TRP A 592 -26.61 18.25 -30.02
N PRO A 593 -26.18 18.95 -28.96
CA PRO A 593 -26.10 20.41 -28.97
C PRO A 593 -24.86 20.99 -29.68
N CYS A 594 -23.86 20.18 -29.99
CA CYS A 594 -22.55 20.64 -30.48
C CYS A 594 -22.21 20.20 -31.91
N PHE A 595 -22.74 19.07 -32.38
CA PHE A 595 -22.47 18.54 -33.72
C PHE A 595 -23.67 17.76 -34.23
N GLU A 596 -23.93 17.83 -35.53
CA GLU A 596 -24.86 16.92 -36.24
C GLU A 596 -24.10 15.77 -36.92
N ILE A 597 -22.88 16.05 -37.37
CA ILE A 597 -22.03 15.13 -38.13
C ILE A 597 -20.56 15.43 -37.83
N ILE A 598 -19.74 14.40 -37.68
CA ILE A 598 -18.27 14.49 -37.62
C ILE A 598 -17.70 13.50 -38.62
N GLU A 599 -16.81 14.01 -39.47
CA GLU A 599 -16.08 13.21 -40.45
C GLU A 599 -14.67 12.98 -39.93
N PHE A 600 -14.28 11.72 -39.80
CA PHE A 600 -12.96 11.29 -39.40
C PHE A 600 -12.16 10.92 -40.65
N SER A 601 -11.15 11.72 -40.99
CA SER A 601 -10.35 11.52 -42.21
C SER A 601 -9.15 10.60 -41.97
N ARG A 602 -8.83 9.73 -42.95
CA ARG A 602 -7.56 8.95 -42.96
C ARG A 602 -6.32 9.82 -42.96
N TYR A 603 -6.41 10.97 -43.62
CA TYR A 603 -5.31 11.91 -43.75
C TYR A 603 -5.41 12.95 -42.64
N SER A 604 -4.54 12.83 -41.65
CA SER A 604 -4.24 13.94 -40.75
C SER A 604 -3.36 14.94 -41.50
N PRO A 605 -3.66 16.24 -41.49
CA PRO A 605 -2.79 17.27 -42.08
C PRO A 605 -1.40 17.34 -41.42
N TYR A 606 -1.16 16.62 -40.31
CA TYR A 606 0.04 16.75 -39.47
C TYR A 606 0.98 15.55 -39.46
N SER A 607 0.85 14.58 -40.36
CA SER A 607 1.69 13.35 -40.45
C SER A 607 1.72 12.44 -39.20
N VAL A 608 1.11 12.86 -38.08
CA VAL A 608 0.94 12.08 -36.85
C VAL A 608 -0.57 11.92 -36.62
N ILE A 609 -1.06 10.67 -36.73
CA ILE A 609 -2.48 10.35 -36.54
C ILE A 609 -2.66 9.95 -35.07
N LYS A 610 -3.10 10.92 -34.26
CA LYS A 610 -3.63 10.68 -32.90
C LYS A 610 -4.96 11.41 -32.72
N GLN A 611 -5.87 11.24 -33.69
CA GLN A 611 -7.19 11.85 -33.62
C GLN A 611 -7.91 11.36 -32.37
N VAL A 612 -8.38 12.28 -31.54
CA VAL A 612 -9.19 11.96 -30.35
C VAL A 612 -10.42 12.83 -30.34
N PHE A 613 -11.58 12.19 -30.26
CA PHE A 613 -12.87 12.82 -30.03
C PHE A 613 -13.50 12.18 -28.80
N HIS A 614 -13.62 12.94 -27.72
CA HIS A 614 -14.14 12.42 -26.46
C HIS A 614 -15.20 13.37 -25.88
N VAL A 615 -16.36 12.81 -25.55
CA VAL A 615 -17.50 13.55 -25.01
C VAL A 615 -18.06 12.83 -23.80
N VAL A 616 -18.35 13.58 -22.75
CA VAL A 616 -18.99 13.12 -21.52
C VAL A 616 -20.20 14.01 -21.26
N LYS A 617 -21.38 13.41 -21.15
CA LYS A 617 -22.63 14.08 -20.81
C LYS A 617 -23.05 13.81 -19.37
N SER A 618 -23.67 14.81 -18.78
CA SER A 618 -24.37 14.70 -17.51
C SER A 618 -25.70 13.96 -17.67
N GLU A 619 -26.37 13.71 -16.55
CA GLU A 619 -27.75 13.23 -16.55
C GLU A 619 -28.76 14.26 -17.07
N THR A 620 -28.43 15.56 -16.99
CA THR A 620 -29.27 16.66 -17.48
C THR A 620 -29.12 16.93 -18.97
N LYS A 621 -28.56 15.97 -19.73
CA LYS A 621 -28.27 16.05 -21.17
C LYS A 621 -27.24 17.13 -21.57
N THR A 622 -26.65 17.86 -20.62
CA THR A 622 -25.57 18.82 -20.89
C THR A 622 -24.26 18.10 -21.16
N VAL A 623 -23.40 18.65 -22.01
CA VAL A 623 -22.04 18.13 -22.26
C VAL A 623 -21.12 18.66 -21.18
N ASP A 624 -20.80 17.83 -20.18
CA ASP A 624 -19.89 18.22 -19.12
C ASP A 624 -18.46 18.39 -19.64
N ARG A 625 -18.02 17.55 -20.59
CA ARG A 625 -16.68 17.65 -21.19
C ARG A 625 -16.65 17.25 -22.66
N LEU A 626 -15.95 18.05 -23.45
CA LEU A 626 -15.65 17.84 -24.88
C LEU A 626 -14.14 17.97 -25.12
N VAL A 627 -13.52 16.94 -25.68
CA VAL A 627 -12.10 16.92 -26.05
C VAL A 627 -11.96 16.58 -27.53
N ILE A 628 -11.24 17.42 -28.27
CA ILE A 628 -11.00 17.25 -29.70
C ILE A 628 -9.51 17.46 -29.98
N THR A 629 -8.85 16.44 -30.53
CA THR A 629 -7.42 16.45 -30.83
C THR A 629 -7.15 16.04 -32.27
N ASP A 630 -6.32 16.81 -32.99
CA ASP A 630 -5.86 16.53 -34.36
C ASP A 630 -6.98 16.55 -35.44
N PHE A 631 -7.94 17.45 -35.32
CA PHE A 631 -9.06 17.61 -36.28
C PHE A 631 -8.88 18.77 -37.26
N ARG A 632 -9.53 18.64 -38.43
CA ARG A 632 -9.76 19.75 -39.36
C ARG A 632 -11.26 19.97 -39.51
N PHE A 633 -11.69 21.22 -39.42
CA PHE A 633 -13.06 21.62 -39.67
C PHE A 633 -13.12 22.67 -40.77
N ASP A 634 -13.88 22.40 -41.82
CA ASP A 634 -14.01 23.33 -42.95
C ASP A 634 -15.23 24.25 -42.86
N ARG A 635 -16.02 24.14 -41.79
CA ARG A 635 -17.26 24.90 -41.55
C ARG A 635 -17.25 25.56 -40.16
N THR A 636 -18.17 26.51 -39.97
CA THR A 636 -18.44 27.11 -38.66
C THR A 636 -19.04 26.08 -37.71
N ILE A 637 -18.55 26.07 -36.46
CA ILE A 637 -19.01 25.18 -35.39
C ILE A 637 -19.41 26.05 -34.21
N ARG A 638 -20.54 25.73 -33.58
CA ARG A 638 -21.04 26.43 -32.41
C ARG A 638 -21.13 25.47 -31.23
N PHE A 639 -20.48 25.80 -30.12
CA PHE A 639 -20.66 25.15 -28.84
C PHE A 639 -21.62 25.97 -28.00
N GLY A 640 -22.86 25.45 -27.86
CA GLY A 640 -23.93 26.08 -27.11
C GLY A 640 -23.67 26.18 -25.60
N LEU A 641 -24.60 26.82 -24.89
CA LEU A 641 -24.58 26.99 -23.42
C LEU A 641 -24.49 25.67 -22.62
N GLU A 642 -24.75 24.55 -23.28
CA GLU A 642 -24.79 23.21 -22.69
C GLU A 642 -23.41 22.55 -22.56
N VAL A 643 -22.34 23.15 -23.10
CA VAL A 643 -20.97 22.60 -23.05
C VAL A 643 -20.15 23.31 -21.97
N LYS A 644 -19.82 22.59 -20.88
CA LYS A 644 -19.11 23.16 -19.73
C LYS A 644 -17.59 23.19 -19.92
N ASP A 645 -16.98 22.05 -20.22
CA ASP A 645 -15.53 21.94 -20.39
C ASP A 645 -15.16 21.62 -21.84
N ILE A 646 -14.34 22.47 -22.46
CA ILE A 646 -13.91 22.37 -23.86
C ILE A 646 -12.39 22.28 -23.91
N GLU A 647 -11.86 21.23 -24.55
CA GLU A 647 -10.43 21.02 -24.77
C GLU A 647 -10.15 20.76 -26.25
N LEU A 648 -9.45 21.68 -26.89
CA LEU A 648 -9.05 21.61 -28.29
C LEU A 648 -7.53 21.55 -28.38
N LYS A 649 -7.02 20.57 -29.13
CA LYS A 649 -5.58 20.38 -29.32
C LYS A 649 -5.27 20.12 -30.78
N ASN A 650 -4.41 20.94 -31.38
CA ASN A 650 -4.01 20.81 -32.79
C ASN A 650 -5.20 20.77 -33.77
N VAL A 651 -6.22 21.59 -33.51
CA VAL A 651 -7.41 21.70 -34.36
C VAL A 651 -7.21 22.81 -35.39
N LEU A 652 -7.50 22.52 -36.65
CA LEU A 652 -7.41 23.46 -37.77
C LEU A 652 -8.82 23.81 -38.27
N PHE A 653 -9.18 25.10 -38.22
CA PHE A 653 -10.35 25.61 -38.92
C PHE A 653 -9.92 26.20 -40.27
N SER A 654 -10.72 25.96 -41.31
CA SER A 654 -10.53 26.59 -42.63
C SER A 654 -10.63 28.12 -42.54
N GLN A 655 -10.20 28.83 -43.58
CA GLN A 655 -10.25 30.31 -43.61
C GLN A 655 -11.65 30.87 -43.40
N ASN A 656 -12.70 30.12 -43.77
CA ASN A 656 -14.10 30.51 -43.62
C ASN A 656 -14.76 29.88 -42.37
N GLY A 657 -14.07 28.98 -41.68
CA GLY A 657 -14.57 28.32 -40.48
C GLY A 657 -14.33 29.15 -39.23
N VAL A 658 -15.38 29.40 -38.46
CA VAL A 658 -15.29 30.04 -37.14
C VAL A 658 -15.74 29.06 -36.06
N LEU A 659 -14.99 28.98 -34.97
CA LEU A 659 -15.48 28.33 -33.76
C LEU A 659 -16.16 29.35 -32.85
N ILE A 660 -17.45 29.17 -32.58
CA ILE A 660 -18.24 30.01 -31.69
C ILE A 660 -18.45 29.29 -30.37
N ILE A 661 -18.05 29.91 -29.26
CA ILE A 661 -18.25 29.40 -27.90
C ILE A 661 -19.24 30.35 -27.20
N ASP A 662 -20.33 29.83 -26.65
CA ASP A 662 -21.32 30.65 -25.92
C ASP A 662 -20.92 30.88 -24.44
N GLU A 663 -21.59 31.81 -23.75
CA GLU A 663 -21.26 32.33 -22.39
C GLU A 663 -21.37 31.32 -21.23
N GLY A 664 -21.69 30.05 -21.50
CA GLY A 664 -21.97 29.01 -20.48
C GLY A 664 -20.78 28.15 -20.05
N PHE A 665 -19.60 28.30 -20.67
CA PHE A 665 -18.46 27.42 -20.40
C PHE A 665 -17.85 27.64 -19.00
N GLN A 666 -17.42 26.55 -18.35
CA GLN A 666 -16.66 26.56 -17.10
C GLN A 666 -15.16 26.48 -17.37
N LYS A 667 -14.74 25.77 -18.41
CA LYS A 667 -13.33 25.63 -18.77
C LYS A 667 -13.15 25.55 -20.28
N LEU A 668 -12.19 26.31 -20.79
CA LEU A 668 -11.77 26.30 -22.19
C LEU A 668 -10.26 26.13 -22.25
N THR A 669 -9.78 25.18 -23.04
CA THR A 669 -8.36 24.98 -23.34
C THR A 669 -8.21 24.83 -24.85
N ILE A 670 -7.47 25.73 -25.47
CA ILE A 670 -7.14 25.73 -26.90
C ILE A 670 -5.62 25.66 -27.00
N THR A 671 -5.08 24.61 -27.59
CA THR A 671 -3.63 24.40 -27.71
C THR A 671 -3.23 24.02 -29.12
N ARG A 672 -2.23 24.69 -29.69
CA ARG A 672 -1.72 24.45 -31.06
C ARG A 672 -2.80 24.55 -32.15
N CYS A 673 -3.88 25.28 -31.90
CA CYS A 673 -5.00 25.37 -32.83
C CYS A 673 -4.84 26.57 -33.78
N ARG A 674 -5.38 26.46 -34.99
CA ARG A 674 -5.35 27.51 -36.01
C ARG A 674 -6.75 27.82 -36.53
N GLY A 675 -6.99 29.09 -36.85
CA GLY A 675 -8.26 29.58 -37.40
C GLY A 675 -8.86 30.71 -36.58
N MET A 676 -10.16 30.96 -36.77
CA MET A 676 -10.91 32.05 -36.13
C MET A 676 -11.74 31.52 -34.95
N PHE A 677 -11.61 32.16 -33.79
CA PHE A 677 -12.30 31.77 -32.55
C PHE A 677 -13.10 32.95 -32.00
N GLN A 678 -14.40 32.77 -31.77
CA GLN A 678 -15.25 33.71 -31.05
C GLN A 678 -15.39 33.21 -29.60
N ILE A 679 -14.67 33.86 -28.69
CA ILE A 679 -14.62 33.51 -27.26
C ILE A 679 -15.29 34.65 -26.46
N PRO A 680 -16.28 34.37 -25.60
CA PRO A 680 -16.94 35.40 -24.83
C PRO A 680 -15.95 36.20 -23.97
N GLY A 681 -15.99 37.53 -24.11
CA GLY A 681 -15.11 38.44 -23.39
C GLY A 681 -13.65 38.50 -23.89
N VAL A 682 -13.27 37.81 -24.95
CA VAL A 682 -11.91 37.85 -25.53
C VAL A 682 -11.99 38.07 -27.05
N PHE A 683 -11.57 39.23 -27.53
CA PHE A 683 -11.74 39.63 -28.93
C PHE A 683 -10.69 40.67 -29.37
N THR A 684 -10.53 40.90 -30.68
CA THR A 684 -9.65 41.96 -31.19
C THR A 684 -10.40 43.24 -31.54
N GLU A 685 -9.70 44.38 -31.59
CA GLU A 685 -10.33 45.65 -32.00
C GLU A 685 -10.97 45.51 -33.40
N ASN A 686 -12.26 45.85 -33.51
CA ASN A 686 -13.13 45.74 -34.70
C ASN A 686 -13.70 44.35 -35.06
N THR A 687 -13.38 43.26 -34.32
CA THR A 687 -13.97 41.93 -34.58
C THR A 687 -14.28 41.18 -33.29
N LEU A 688 -15.39 40.45 -33.22
CA LEU A 688 -15.74 39.61 -32.06
C LEU A 688 -14.95 38.28 -32.00
N THR A 689 -13.94 38.11 -32.85
CA THR A 689 -13.13 36.92 -32.99
C THR A 689 -11.66 37.22 -32.77
N ILE A 690 -10.89 36.19 -32.39
CA ILE A 690 -9.43 36.18 -32.38
C ILE A 690 -8.92 35.21 -33.46
N GLY A 691 -7.91 35.63 -34.22
CA GLY A 691 -7.25 34.80 -35.23
C GLY A 691 -5.97 34.16 -34.67
N LEU A 692 -5.88 32.83 -34.73
CA LEU A 692 -4.68 32.09 -34.29
C LEU A 692 -3.96 31.52 -35.52
N HIS A 693 -2.74 31.99 -35.78
CA HIS A 693 -1.99 31.66 -37.00
C HIS A 693 -0.75 30.77 -36.75
N THR A 694 -0.30 30.62 -35.51
CA THR A 694 0.94 29.90 -35.14
C THR A 694 0.66 28.58 -34.45
N TYR A 695 1.44 27.52 -34.70
CA TYR A 695 1.25 26.19 -34.10
C TYR A 695 1.66 26.05 -32.62
N GLY A 696 2.25 27.08 -32.02
CA GLY A 696 2.71 27.06 -30.63
C GLY A 696 1.73 27.63 -29.60
N ASN A 697 0.62 28.19 -30.08
CA ASN A 697 -0.33 28.97 -29.27
C ASN A 697 -1.03 28.12 -28.20
N SER A 698 -1.33 28.74 -27.06
CA SER A 698 -2.15 28.15 -26.00
C SER A 698 -3.03 29.23 -25.38
N ILE A 699 -4.33 28.96 -25.25
CA ILE A 699 -5.29 29.76 -24.49
C ILE A 699 -5.95 28.82 -23.50
N LYS A 700 -5.97 29.20 -22.22
CA LYS A 700 -6.72 28.52 -21.18
C LYS A 700 -7.56 29.54 -20.44
N ILE A 701 -8.85 29.28 -20.32
CA ILE A 701 -9.78 30.09 -19.55
C ILE A 701 -10.53 29.16 -18.62
N SER A 702 -10.58 29.44 -17.33
CA SER A 702 -11.36 28.67 -16.38
C SER A 702 -12.12 29.59 -15.44
N LYS A 703 -13.39 29.30 -15.20
CA LYS A 703 -14.24 30.00 -14.25
C LYS A 703 -13.75 29.68 -12.83
N TYR A 704 -13.32 30.71 -12.10
CA TYR A 704 -12.89 30.61 -10.71
C TYR A 704 -14.09 30.75 -9.76
N ALA A 705 -14.94 31.74 -10.02
CA ALA A 705 -16.20 31.99 -9.33
C ALA A 705 -17.21 32.62 -10.31
N ASP A 706 -18.44 32.87 -9.86
CA ASP A 706 -19.44 33.52 -10.72
C ASP A 706 -18.96 34.89 -11.19
N GLY A 707 -18.83 35.02 -12.52
CA GLY A 707 -18.35 36.23 -13.19
C GLY A 707 -16.85 36.52 -13.01
N LEU A 708 -16.05 35.58 -12.49
CA LEU A 708 -14.61 35.76 -12.23
C LEU A 708 -13.80 34.59 -12.82
N TYR A 709 -12.77 34.90 -13.62
CA TYR A 709 -12.07 33.91 -14.46
C TYR A 709 -10.55 33.92 -14.23
N ASP A 710 -9.93 32.77 -14.44
CA ASP A 710 -8.49 32.63 -14.61
C ASP A 710 -8.19 32.46 -16.10
N ILE A 711 -7.25 33.26 -16.64
CA ILE A 711 -6.83 33.22 -18.03
C ILE A 711 -5.32 33.04 -18.15
N THR A 712 -4.90 32.11 -19.00
CA THR A 712 -3.49 31.91 -19.37
C THR A 712 -3.39 31.87 -20.89
N MET A 713 -2.60 32.78 -21.46
CA MET A 713 -2.25 32.82 -22.87
C MET A 713 -0.75 32.61 -23.05
N ALA A 714 -0.36 31.78 -24.00
CA ALA A 714 1.05 31.52 -24.28
C ALA A 714 1.36 31.38 -25.77
N ASN A 715 2.50 31.92 -26.21
CA ASN A 715 3.01 31.88 -27.59
C ASN A 715 1.98 32.38 -28.62
N ILE A 716 1.37 33.52 -28.33
CA ILE A 716 0.35 34.13 -29.20
C ILE A 716 0.95 35.38 -29.82
N ALA A 717 0.92 35.45 -31.15
CA ALA A 717 1.22 36.66 -31.92
C ALA A 717 -0.06 37.13 -32.62
N LEU A 718 -0.53 38.34 -32.29
CA LEU A 718 -1.72 38.96 -32.89
C LEU A 718 -1.31 40.25 -33.61
N ASP A 719 -1.76 40.40 -34.85
CA ASP A 719 -1.57 41.58 -35.69
C ASP A 719 -2.50 42.74 -35.33
N ARG A 720 -3.45 42.51 -34.42
CA ARG A 720 -4.43 43.49 -33.93
C ARG A 720 -4.42 43.60 -32.40
N PRO A 721 -4.91 44.72 -31.84
CA PRO A 721 -5.05 44.88 -30.39
C PRO A 721 -6.00 43.84 -29.80
N LEU A 722 -5.63 43.30 -28.65
CA LEU A 722 -6.41 42.28 -27.92
C LEU A 722 -7.16 42.94 -26.77
N ILE A 723 -8.45 42.64 -26.66
CA ILE A 723 -9.35 43.14 -25.62
C ILE A 723 -9.85 41.95 -24.79
N ILE A 724 -9.65 42.02 -23.49
CA ILE A 724 -10.20 41.07 -22.51
C ILE A 724 -11.19 41.82 -21.62
N ASN A 725 -12.47 41.60 -21.88
CA ASN A 725 -13.60 42.16 -21.15
C ASN A 725 -14.20 41.11 -20.20
N MET A 726 -13.41 40.65 -19.23
CA MET A 726 -13.80 39.70 -18.20
C MET A 726 -13.22 40.16 -16.86
N ASN A 727 -13.91 39.92 -15.74
CA ASN A 727 -13.25 40.07 -14.43
C ASN A 727 -12.30 38.89 -14.21
N LEU A 728 -11.07 39.17 -13.81
CA LEU A 728 -10.01 38.17 -13.70
C LEU A 728 -9.63 37.96 -12.23
N ASN A 729 -9.54 36.71 -11.80
CA ASN A 729 -8.82 36.36 -10.59
C ASN A 729 -7.33 36.19 -10.90
N ARG A 730 -6.98 35.60 -12.04
CA ARG A 730 -5.60 35.45 -12.50
C ARG A 730 -5.52 35.67 -14.01
N ALA A 731 -4.50 36.40 -14.45
CA ALA A 731 -4.19 36.61 -15.85
C ALA A 731 -2.71 36.35 -16.10
N GLU A 732 -2.39 35.45 -17.03
CA GLU A 732 -1.01 35.07 -17.35
C GLU A 732 -0.76 35.17 -18.85
N PHE A 733 0.30 35.88 -19.23
CA PHE A 733 0.69 36.07 -20.61
C PHE A 733 2.15 35.70 -20.80
N HIS A 734 2.42 34.61 -21.53
CA HIS A 734 3.76 34.07 -21.73
C HIS A 734 4.15 34.11 -23.21
N ASN A 735 5.22 34.83 -23.57
CA ASN A 735 5.67 35.00 -24.95
C ASN A 735 4.51 35.45 -25.86
N CYS A 736 3.82 36.50 -25.43
CA CYS A 736 2.70 37.09 -26.15
C CYS A 736 3.13 38.40 -26.82
N GLU A 737 2.82 38.53 -28.10
CA GLU A 737 3.09 39.71 -28.92
C GLU A 737 1.76 40.20 -29.51
N VAL A 738 1.29 41.35 -29.02
CA VAL A 738 0.01 41.93 -29.46
C VAL A 738 0.29 43.26 -30.14
N SER A 739 -0.19 43.45 -31.36
CA SER A 739 -0.06 44.71 -32.09
C SER A 739 -0.68 45.88 -31.31
N ASN A 740 0.08 46.97 -31.15
CA ASN A 740 -0.21 48.14 -30.33
C ASN A 740 -0.33 47.88 -28.82
N HIS A 741 -1.41 47.23 -28.37
CA HIS A 741 -1.70 47.08 -26.95
C HIS A 741 -2.64 45.91 -26.61
N LEU A 742 -2.54 45.42 -25.36
CA LEU A 742 -3.50 44.53 -24.71
C LEU A 742 -4.35 45.36 -23.73
N SER A 743 -5.68 45.35 -23.87
CA SER A 743 -6.60 46.05 -22.95
C SER A 743 -7.34 45.06 -22.04
N LEU A 744 -7.14 45.18 -20.73
CA LEU A 744 -7.96 44.50 -19.72
C LEU A 744 -9.06 45.48 -19.28
N LEU A 745 -10.29 45.28 -19.75
CA LEU A 745 -11.45 46.14 -19.47
C LEU A 745 -12.28 45.67 -18.26
N GLY A 746 -11.96 44.50 -17.70
CA GLY A 746 -12.58 43.99 -16.49
C GLY A 746 -12.32 44.87 -15.28
N ARG A 747 -13.27 44.94 -14.35
CA ARG A 747 -13.17 45.79 -13.15
C ARG A 747 -12.25 45.22 -12.06
N LYS A 748 -11.80 43.96 -12.20
CA LYS A 748 -10.99 43.24 -11.21
C LYS A 748 -9.92 42.38 -11.89
N CYS A 749 -8.71 42.40 -11.34
CA CYS A 749 -7.61 41.49 -11.68
C CYS A 749 -6.77 41.22 -10.43
N ASN A 750 -6.98 40.10 -9.72
CA ASN A 750 -6.25 39.85 -8.48
C ASN A 750 -4.77 39.51 -8.73
N ASN A 751 -4.47 38.69 -9.73
CA ASN A 751 -3.10 38.25 -10.02
C ASN A 751 -2.77 38.47 -11.50
N LEU A 752 -1.66 39.13 -11.81
CA LEU A 752 -1.20 39.37 -13.17
C LEU A 752 0.23 38.86 -13.34
N VAL A 753 0.46 37.99 -14.33
CA VAL A 753 1.77 37.42 -14.67
C VAL A 753 2.11 37.74 -16.12
N LEU A 754 3.24 38.38 -16.35
CA LEU A 754 3.76 38.73 -17.67
C LEU A 754 5.12 38.07 -17.84
N THR A 755 5.31 37.24 -18.86
CA THR A 755 6.59 36.61 -19.18
C THR A 755 6.89 36.84 -20.65
N GLN A 756 7.99 37.53 -20.99
CA GLN A 756 8.33 37.83 -22.40
C GLN A 756 7.17 38.50 -23.16
N PHE A 757 6.36 39.30 -22.47
CA PHE A 757 5.26 40.04 -23.10
C PHE A 757 5.82 41.26 -23.83
N LYS A 758 5.39 41.46 -25.08
CA LYS A 758 5.78 42.62 -25.92
C LYS A 758 4.61 43.57 -26.11
N ASN A 759 4.93 44.86 -26.26
CA ASN A 759 3.99 45.99 -26.46
C ASN A 759 3.27 46.46 -25.18
N ARG A 760 2.32 47.39 -25.32
CA ARG A 760 1.71 48.13 -24.20
C ARG A 760 0.60 47.32 -23.53
N LEU A 761 0.50 47.38 -22.19
CA LEU A 761 -0.62 46.81 -21.43
C LEU A 761 -1.52 47.91 -20.87
N ASN A 762 -2.77 48.01 -21.31
CA ASN A 762 -3.75 48.96 -20.80
C ASN A 762 -4.62 48.30 -19.72
N LEU A 763 -4.56 48.78 -18.48
CA LEU A 763 -5.33 48.27 -17.34
C LEU A 763 -6.50 49.21 -17.00
N VAL A 764 -7.38 49.46 -17.96
CA VAL A 764 -8.48 50.40 -17.81
C VAL A 764 -9.51 49.84 -16.83
N GLY A 765 -9.63 50.44 -15.64
CA GLY A 765 -10.63 50.07 -14.63
C GLY A 765 -10.14 49.10 -13.54
N ILE A 766 -8.86 48.71 -13.55
CA ILE A 766 -8.25 47.91 -12.46
C ILE A 766 -7.54 48.89 -11.50
N SER A 767 -8.13 49.14 -10.33
CA SER A 767 -7.60 50.10 -9.34
C SER A 767 -6.48 49.53 -8.46
N SER A 768 -6.41 48.21 -8.31
CA SER A 768 -5.36 47.52 -7.54
C SER A 768 -5.20 46.07 -8.01
N ILE A 769 -4.01 45.51 -7.81
CA ILE A 769 -3.69 44.11 -8.11
C ILE A 769 -3.14 43.49 -6.82
N ARG A 770 -3.55 42.28 -6.46
CA ARG A 770 -2.97 41.60 -5.29
C ARG A 770 -1.53 41.16 -5.56
N LYS A 771 -1.30 40.47 -6.69
CA LYS A 771 0.03 40.00 -7.08
C LYS A 771 0.37 40.38 -8.52
N LEU A 772 1.52 41.01 -8.73
CA LEU A 772 2.09 41.31 -10.05
C LEU A 772 3.43 40.60 -10.22
N GLU A 773 3.57 39.80 -11.28
CA GLU A 773 4.78 39.06 -11.62
C GLU A 773 5.22 39.41 -13.05
N VAL A 774 6.45 39.88 -13.22
CA VAL A 774 7.00 40.33 -14.50
C VAL A 774 8.33 39.64 -14.75
N ILE A 775 8.46 38.91 -15.87
CA ILE A 775 9.61 38.06 -16.18
C ILE A 775 10.09 38.33 -17.61
N ASN A 776 11.40 38.52 -17.84
CA ASN A 776 11.99 38.73 -19.17
C ASN A 776 11.29 39.86 -19.95
N LEU A 777 11.03 40.98 -19.29
CA LEU A 777 10.24 42.08 -19.86
C LEU A 777 11.07 43.37 -19.90
N ASN A 778 10.95 44.10 -21.01
CA ASN A 778 11.48 45.45 -21.11
C ASN A 778 10.43 46.43 -20.57
N LEU A 779 10.62 46.93 -19.35
CA LEU A 779 9.65 47.82 -18.71
C LEU A 779 9.66 49.25 -19.27
N VAL A 780 10.62 49.60 -20.12
CA VAL A 780 10.66 50.85 -20.89
C VAL A 780 9.37 51.05 -21.68
N THR A 781 8.79 49.98 -22.22
CA THR A 781 7.54 50.07 -22.99
C THR A 781 6.28 50.06 -22.12
N ASN A 782 6.41 49.80 -20.82
CA ASN A 782 5.32 49.67 -19.86
C ASN A 782 5.63 50.31 -18.49
N PRO A 783 6.03 51.60 -18.46
CA PRO A 783 6.47 52.25 -17.22
C PRO A 783 5.37 52.34 -16.16
N HIS A 784 4.10 52.41 -16.59
CA HIS A 784 2.93 52.50 -15.72
C HIS A 784 2.68 51.23 -14.89
N LEU A 785 3.22 50.06 -15.26
CA LEU A 785 3.07 48.82 -14.47
C LEU A 785 3.67 48.95 -13.07
N LEU A 786 4.70 49.80 -12.95
CA LEU A 786 5.40 50.07 -11.70
C LEU A 786 4.62 51.01 -10.76
N SER A 787 3.63 51.73 -11.29
CA SER A 787 2.79 52.66 -10.53
C SER A 787 1.54 52.01 -9.93
N ILE A 788 1.24 50.75 -10.30
CA ILE A 788 0.03 50.06 -9.86
C ILE A 788 0.18 49.68 -8.38
N PRO A 789 -0.81 49.99 -7.52
CA PRO A 789 -0.83 49.48 -6.16
C PRO A 789 -0.88 47.94 -6.15
N VAL A 790 0.17 47.31 -5.61
CA VAL A 790 0.32 45.85 -5.52
C VAL A 790 0.63 45.39 -4.10
N GLU A 791 0.02 44.31 -3.63
CA GLU A 791 0.37 43.68 -2.32
C GLU A 791 1.64 42.84 -2.44
N GLU A 792 1.80 42.10 -3.54
CA GLU A 792 2.96 41.26 -3.83
C GLU A 792 3.54 41.59 -5.23
N PHE A 793 4.83 41.92 -5.29
CA PHE A 793 5.52 42.22 -6.54
C PHE A 793 6.70 41.26 -6.77
N ARG A 794 6.75 40.64 -7.95
CA ARG A 794 7.88 39.81 -8.39
C ARG A 794 8.38 40.29 -9.74
N ALA A 795 9.69 40.51 -9.86
CA ALA A 795 10.35 40.83 -11.11
C ALA A 795 11.55 39.93 -11.34
N GLU A 796 11.73 39.43 -12.57
CA GLU A 796 12.84 38.57 -12.96
C GLU A 796 13.34 38.93 -14.38
N ASP A 797 14.65 39.13 -14.56
CA ASP A 797 15.25 39.43 -15.87
C ASP A 797 14.60 40.64 -16.59
N ILE A 798 14.38 41.74 -15.86
CA ILE A 798 13.75 42.95 -16.39
C ILE A 798 14.75 44.08 -16.62
N THR A 799 14.48 44.92 -17.61
CA THR A 799 15.23 46.16 -17.85
C THR A 799 14.37 47.37 -17.49
N ILE A 800 14.94 48.31 -16.73
CA ILE A 800 14.26 49.53 -16.26
C ILE A 800 15.08 50.78 -16.66
N ASP A 801 14.40 51.88 -16.94
CA ASP A 801 14.97 53.16 -17.39
C ASP A 801 14.60 54.35 -16.49
N GLN A 802 13.82 54.11 -15.43
CA GLN A 802 13.36 55.16 -14.51
C GLN A 802 13.36 54.66 -13.06
N ASN A 803 13.37 55.60 -12.11
CA ASN A 803 13.28 55.31 -10.68
C ASN A 803 11.98 54.58 -10.32
N ILE A 804 12.07 53.62 -9.41
CA ILE A 804 10.93 52.81 -8.95
C ILE A 804 10.71 53.08 -7.46
N THR A 805 9.50 53.48 -7.09
CA THR A 805 9.10 53.62 -5.68
C THR A 805 7.86 52.76 -5.44
N PHE A 806 7.99 51.71 -4.62
CA PHE A 806 6.86 50.85 -4.30
C PHE A 806 5.85 51.56 -3.39
N CYS A 807 4.56 51.23 -3.54
CA CYS A 807 3.50 51.76 -2.69
C CYS A 807 3.60 51.21 -1.26
N SER A 808 3.08 51.92 -0.27
CA SER A 808 3.03 51.46 1.13
C SER A 808 2.15 50.22 1.33
N CYS A 809 1.26 49.88 0.37
CA CYS A 809 0.47 48.66 0.40
C CYS A 809 1.25 47.40 -0.04
N THR A 810 2.48 47.53 -0.55
CA THR A 810 3.30 46.41 -1.01
C THR A 810 3.96 45.68 0.15
N LYS A 811 3.45 44.50 0.48
CA LYS A 811 3.91 43.63 1.58
C LYS A 811 5.03 42.68 1.17
N LYS A 812 5.14 42.30 -0.10
CA LYS A 812 6.20 41.38 -0.56
C LYS A 812 6.86 41.86 -1.84
N VAL A 813 8.18 41.86 -1.89
CA VAL A 813 8.96 42.24 -3.06
C VAL A 813 10.03 41.19 -3.35
N SER A 814 10.03 40.64 -4.57
CA SER A 814 11.03 39.71 -5.06
C SER A 814 11.66 40.23 -6.36
N LEU A 815 12.93 40.61 -6.33
CA LEU A 815 13.67 41.15 -7.47
C LEU A 815 14.78 40.19 -7.86
N LYS A 816 14.79 39.74 -9.11
CA LYS A 816 15.83 38.85 -9.64
C LYS A 816 16.38 39.38 -10.96
N SER A 817 17.70 39.48 -11.12
CA SER A 817 18.32 39.88 -12.40
C SER A 817 17.75 41.18 -12.98
N ILE A 818 17.76 42.26 -12.20
CA ILE A 818 17.23 43.56 -12.65
C ILE A 818 18.35 44.36 -13.31
N TYR A 819 18.14 44.83 -14.55
CA TYR A 819 19.10 45.59 -15.33
C TYR A 819 18.64 47.04 -15.50
N LYS A 820 19.58 47.99 -15.55
CA LYS A 820 19.29 49.38 -15.92
C LYS A 820 19.59 49.63 -17.39
N LEU A 821 18.75 50.43 -18.05
CA LEU A 821 19.01 50.94 -19.39
C LEU A 821 19.71 52.31 -19.27
N GLY A 822 20.93 52.42 -19.80
CA GLY A 822 21.70 53.67 -19.81
C GLY A 822 22.51 53.95 -18.53
N ASN A 823 23.15 55.13 -18.50
CA ASN A 823 24.06 55.57 -17.43
C ASN A 823 23.38 56.38 -16.32
N GLU A 824 22.06 56.56 -16.38
CA GLU A 824 21.33 57.34 -15.39
C GLU A 824 21.37 56.70 -13.99
N ASN A 825 21.23 57.55 -12.96
CA ASN A 825 21.17 57.15 -11.56
C ASN A 825 19.77 56.61 -11.22
N ILE A 826 19.49 55.39 -11.71
CA ILE A 826 18.24 54.68 -11.43
C ILE A 826 18.36 53.97 -10.08
N VAL A 827 17.35 54.17 -9.22
CA VAL A 827 17.25 53.57 -7.88
C VAL A 827 15.87 52.91 -7.69
N ILE A 828 15.85 51.74 -7.07
CA ILE A 828 14.63 51.05 -6.64
C ILE A 828 14.43 51.29 -5.14
N THR A 829 13.38 52.01 -4.76
CA THR A 829 13.04 52.32 -3.36
C THR A 829 11.90 51.41 -2.89
N ILE A 830 12.19 50.54 -1.92
CA ILE A 830 11.19 49.68 -1.28
C ILE A 830 10.62 50.41 -0.06
N ASN A 831 9.32 50.70 -0.10
CA ASN A 831 8.63 51.45 0.93
C ASN A 831 8.42 50.63 2.21
N ASN A 832 7.99 51.33 3.24
CA ASN A 832 7.98 50.95 4.65
C ASN A 832 7.00 49.82 5.03
N GLY A 833 6.09 49.43 4.13
CA GLY A 833 5.06 48.40 4.38
C GLY A 833 5.47 46.97 4.04
N CYS A 834 6.73 46.72 3.63
CA CYS A 834 7.16 45.43 3.11
C CYS A 834 7.61 44.46 4.23
N GLU A 835 7.01 43.26 4.27
CA GLU A 835 7.20 42.19 5.25
C GLU A 835 8.18 41.09 4.80
N ASP A 836 8.29 40.85 3.48
CA ASP A 836 9.19 39.84 2.87
C ASP A 836 9.91 40.45 1.65
N ILE A 837 11.25 40.50 1.73
CA ILE A 837 12.10 41.04 0.66
C ILE A 837 13.07 39.94 0.19
N ASN A 838 13.08 39.69 -1.11
CA ASN A 838 13.98 38.76 -1.78
C ASN A 838 14.71 39.47 -2.92
N ILE A 839 16.03 39.52 -2.87
CA ILE A 839 16.86 40.17 -3.91
C ILE A 839 17.91 39.15 -4.38
N ASP A 840 17.92 38.86 -5.68
CA ASP A 840 18.86 37.94 -6.34
C ASP A 840 19.47 38.62 -7.58
N ASN A 841 20.79 38.77 -7.67
CA ASN A 841 21.45 39.25 -8.89
C ASN A 841 20.95 40.61 -9.41
N CYS A 842 20.64 41.56 -8.52
CA CYS A 842 20.13 42.88 -8.91
C CYS A 842 21.28 43.84 -9.28
N TYR A 843 21.30 44.36 -10.52
CA TYR A 843 22.33 45.29 -11.02
C TYR A 843 21.96 46.77 -10.84
N VAL A 844 20.74 47.03 -10.38
CA VAL A 844 20.26 48.37 -10.01
C VAL A 844 20.37 48.54 -8.50
N PRO A 845 20.85 49.70 -8.01
CA PRO A 845 20.81 50.01 -6.59
C PRO A 845 19.39 49.84 -6.01
N VAL A 846 19.25 48.93 -5.04
CA VAL A 846 18.00 48.75 -4.29
C VAL A 846 18.14 49.44 -2.95
N ASN A 847 17.49 50.58 -2.84
CA ASN A 847 17.29 51.27 -1.59
C ASN A 847 16.27 50.47 -0.73
N ILE A 848 16.81 49.65 0.18
CA ILE A 848 16.08 49.06 1.32
C ILE A 848 16.44 49.75 2.64
N THR A 849 16.57 51.08 2.62
CA THR A 849 16.89 51.89 3.82
C THR A 849 16.05 51.58 5.03
N SER A 850 14.83 51.11 4.81
CA SER A 850 13.96 50.66 5.88
C SER A 850 14.48 49.44 6.66
N VAL A 851 15.49 48.68 6.22
CA VAL A 851 15.86 47.35 6.77
C VAL A 851 17.27 47.22 7.38
N VAL A 852 18.32 47.84 6.80
CA VAL A 852 19.74 47.66 7.19
C VAL A 852 20.41 49.01 7.49
N LYS A 853 21.24 49.11 8.54
CA LYS A 853 21.95 50.35 8.89
C LYS A 853 23.47 50.20 8.79
N ASN A 854 24.13 51.20 8.22
CA ASN A 854 25.59 51.32 8.17
C ASN A 854 26.11 51.86 9.52
N ASN A 855 27.15 51.25 10.09
CA ASN A 855 27.72 51.66 11.38
C ASN A 855 28.74 52.82 11.27
N THR A 856 29.22 53.15 10.07
CA THR A 856 30.16 54.27 9.85
C THR A 856 29.46 55.44 9.18
N ALA A 857 29.48 56.62 9.82
CA ALA A 857 28.74 57.81 9.44
C ALA A 857 29.05 58.36 8.03
N ASP A 858 28.01 58.92 7.39
CA ASP A 858 27.93 60.02 6.41
C ASP A 858 28.67 59.99 5.05
N TYR A 859 29.23 58.88 4.57
CA TYR A 859 29.71 58.82 3.19
C TYR A 859 28.81 58.00 2.25
N PHE A 860 27.98 58.71 1.48
CA PHE A 860 27.46 58.21 0.20
C PHE A 860 28.63 58.13 -0.80
N ILE A 861 29.35 57.01 -0.83
CA ILE A 861 30.28 56.75 -1.93
C ILE A 861 29.47 56.21 -3.11
N MET A 862 29.13 57.11 -4.04
CA MET A 862 28.76 56.72 -5.40
C MET A 862 29.99 56.22 -6.16
N ALA A 863 29.76 55.13 -6.91
CA ALA A 863 30.46 54.66 -8.09
C ALA A 863 31.87 54.06 -7.93
N LEU A 864 31.94 52.73 -7.93
CA LEU A 864 32.89 52.00 -8.78
C LEU A 864 32.12 50.91 -9.56
N LEU A 865 32.37 50.87 -10.86
CA LEU A 865 31.72 50.02 -11.86
C LEU A 865 31.80 48.52 -11.47
N GLY A 866 30.64 47.91 -11.20
CA GLY A 866 30.49 46.46 -11.11
C GLY A 866 29.58 45.99 -9.96
N THR A 867 28.35 45.58 -10.29
CA THR A 867 27.47 44.66 -9.53
C THR A 867 27.39 44.86 -8.00
N CYS A 868 27.42 46.10 -7.48
CA CYS A 868 27.26 46.37 -6.06
C CYS A 868 25.83 46.82 -5.76
N CYS A 869 25.06 45.99 -5.04
CA CYS A 869 23.78 46.41 -4.46
C CYS A 869 24.10 47.22 -3.19
N HIS A 870 23.83 48.52 -3.21
CA HIS A 870 24.10 49.41 -2.07
C HIS A 870 22.89 49.48 -1.14
N LEU A 871 23.10 49.09 0.12
CA LEU A 871 22.12 49.22 1.20
C LEU A 871 22.39 50.54 1.93
N THR A 872 21.55 51.56 1.74
CA THR A 872 21.63 52.85 2.46
C THR A 872 20.73 52.84 3.71
N SER A 873 20.76 53.82 4.62
CA SER A 873 20.09 53.77 5.96
C SER A 873 18.82 54.63 6.14
N CYS A 874 17.76 54.08 6.81
CA CYS A 874 16.70 54.67 7.70
C CYS A 874 15.26 54.04 7.58
N CYS A 875 14.76 53.40 8.68
CA CYS A 875 13.40 53.01 9.24
C CYS A 875 12.21 52.50 8.36
N PRO A 876 11.24 51.57 8.73
CA PRO A 876 10.60 51.25 10.05
C PRO A 876 10.00 49.79 10.30
N LYS A 877 9.42 49.51 11.48
CA LYS A 877 8.86 48.23 12.04
C LYS A 877 8.17 47.23 11.07
N GLY A 878 8.50 45.92 11.15
CA GLY A 878 7.65 44.83 10.60
C GLY A 878 8.31 43.72 9.74
N LEU A 879 9.61 43.78 9.41
CA LEU A 879 10.22 42.79 8.52
C LEU A 879 10.45 41.44 9.22
N SER A 880 9.72 40.40 8.83
CA SER A 880 9.87 39.05 9.42
C SER A 880 10.91 38.20 8.69
N LYS A 881 11.15 38.48 7.39
CA LYS A 881 11.93 37.62 6.51
C LYS A 881 12.77 38.41 5.50
N LEU A 882 14.06 38.08 5.41
CA LEU A 882 15.01 38.69 4.48
C LEU A 882 15.80 37.62 3.73
N LYS A 883 15.82 37.68 2.39
CA LYS A 883 16.62 36.81 1.54
C LYS A 883 17.51 37.62 0.60
N LEU A 884 18.82 37.40 0.70
CA LEU A 884 19.83 38.06 -0.13
C LEU A 884 20.62 37.00 -0.89
N LYS A 885 20.76 37.19 -2.20
CA LYS A 885 21.48 36.24 -3.05
C LYS A 885 22.30 36.90 -4.16
N ASN A 886 23.52 36.39 -4.40
CA ASN A 886 24.44 36.91 -5.43
C ASN A 886 24.71 38.43 -5.27
N ILE A 887 24.93 38.86 -4.03
CA ILE A 887 25.14 40.27 -3.69
C ILE A 887 26.60 40.48 -3.23
N ARG A 888 27.18 41.64 -3.59
CA ARG A 888 28.44 42.11 -3.02
C ARG A 888 28.16 43.07 -1.86
N LEU A 889 28.75 42.82 -0.68
CA LEU A 889 28.60 43.70 0.49
C LEU A 889 29.84 44.59 0.66
N GLY A 890 29.64 45.91 0.67
CA GLY A 890 30.68 46.96 0.64
C GLY A 890 31.38 47.32 1.96
N ASP A 891 30.78 47.03 3.12
CA ASP A 891 31.14 47.62 4.41
C ASP A 891 30.67 46.75 5.60
N THR A 892 30.69 47.31 6.82
CA THR A 892 30.03 46.72 7.99
C THR A 892 28.56 47.11 8.05
N TYR A 893 27.68 46.13 7.89
CA TYR A 893 26.23 46.30 7.97
C TYR A 893 25.67 45.69 9.24
N ARG A 894 24.67 46.34 9.83
CA ARG A 894 23.90 45.81 10.96
C ARG A 894 22.43 45.65 10.59
N ILE A 895 21.87 44.47 10.87
CA ILE A 895 20.43 44.25 10.85
C ILE A 895 19.88 44.80 12.18
N GLU A 896 19.16 45.92 12.13
CA GLU A 896 18.58 46.55 13.35
C GLU A 896 17.15 46.06 13.66
N LYS A 897 16.44 45.50 12.66
CA LYS A 897 15.04 45.04 12.78
C LYS A 897 14.93 43.67 13.43
N ASP A 898 13.74 43.37 13.93
CA ASP A 898 13.35 42.03 14.37
C ASP A 898 13.13 41.05 13.18
N VAL A 899 14.15 40.84 12.35
CA VAL A 899 14.12 39.81 11.31
C VAL A 899 14.14 38.46 12.00
N ASN A 900 13.09 37.66 11.82
CA ASN A 900 12.99 36.33 12.41
C ASN A 900 13.63 35.27 11.51
N PHE A 901 13.67 35.50 10.18
CA PHE A 901 14.31 34.61 9.22
C PHE A 901 15.26 35.37 8.28
N LEU A 902 16.51 34.92 8.20
CA LEU A 902 17.53 35.45 7.29
C LEU A 902 18.10 34.35 6.41
N SER A 903 18.15 34.57 5.10
CA SER A 903 18.85 33.70 4.16
C SER A 903 19.86 34.48 3.33
N LEU A 904 21.11 34.04 3.35
CA LEU A 904 22.25 34.62 2.64
C LEU A 904 22.79 33.57 1.69
N SER A 905 22.91 33.87 0.41
CA SER A 905 23.37 32.91 -0.60
C SER A 905 24.33 33.57 -1.59
N HIS A 906 25.53 33.01 -1.80
CA HIS A 906 26.52 33.56 -2.74
C HIS A 906 26.86 35.04 -2.48
N ILE A 907 27.02 35.39 -1.20
CA ILE A 907 27.37 36.76 -0.82
C ILE A 907 28.90 36.89 -0.82
N VAL A 908 29.41 37.83 -1.60
CA VAL A 908 30.85 38.09 -1.73
C VAL A 908 31.19 39.38 -0.99
N PRO A 909 32.18 39.38 -0.07
CA PRO A 909 32.62 40.60 0.58
C PRO A 909 33.36 41.48 -0.42
N TYR A 910 33.18 42.79 -0.29
CA TYR A 910 34.04 43.79 -0.90
C TYR A 910 34.93 44.37 0.22
N ARG A 911 36.20 43.95 0.28
CA ARG A 911 37.11 44.21 1.40
C ARG A 911 36.69 43.47 2.69
N SER A 912 37.07 43.97 3.86
CA SER A 912 36.78 43.40 5.19
C SER A 912 35.34 43.63 5.65
N SER A 913 34.37 43.31 4.78
CA SER A 913 32.94 43.51 5.06
C SER A 913 32.44 42.57 6.15
N ARG A 914 31.55 43.08 6.99
CA ARG A 914 31.00 42.36 8.15
C ARG A 914 29.50 42.56 8.23
N LEU A 915 28.74 41.52 8.57
CA LEU A 915 27.30 41.56 8.74
C LEU A 915 26.93 41.21 10.20
N VAL A 916 26.45 42.19 10.95
CA VAL A 916 26.01 42.04 12.35
C VAL A 916 24.53 41.72 12.38
N LEU A 917 24.18 40.55 12.91
CA LEU A 917 22.80 40.05 12.99
C LEU A 917 22.04 40.63 14.20
N ASN A 918 20.70 40.67 14.11
CA ASN A 918 19.80 41.18 15.15
C ASN A 918 19.50 40.12 16.23
N GLU A 919 19.03 40.56 17.41
CA GLU A 919 18.75 39.70 18.56
C GLU A 919 17.51 38.79 18.38
N SER A 920 16.57 39.17 17.51
CA SER A 920 15.31 38.44 17.34
C SER A 920 15.38 37.27 16.35
N LEU A 921 16.52 37.09 15.67
CA LEU A 921 16.63 36.11 14.59
C LEU A 921 16.42 34.69 15.10
N GLU A 922 15.37 34.04 14.59
CA GLU A 922 14.98 32.67 14.96
C GLU A 922 15.51 31.64 13.96
N SER A 923 15.76 32.03 12.70
CA SER A 923 16.26 31.13 11.66
C SER A 923 17.27 31.80 10.74
N LEU A 924 18.41 31.13 10.55
CA LEU A 924 19.51 31.61 9.71
C LEU A 924 19.89 30.53 8.67
N GLN A 925 19.93 30.93 7.40
CA GLN A 925 20.41 30.09 6.30
C GLN A 925 21.57 30.79 5.60
N ILE A 926 22.72 30.13 5.49
CA ILE A 926 23.91 30.68 4.85
C ILE A 926 24.39 29.68 3.80
N GLN A 927 24.51 30.11 2.55
CA GLN A 927 25.01 29.30 1.45
C GLN A 927 26.12 30.04 0.73
N ASN A 928 27.31 29.45 0.58
CA ASN A 928 28.42 30.00 -0.21
C ASN A 928 28.69 31.49 0.09
N CYS A 929 28.72 31.83 1.38
CA CYS A 929 28.91 33.19 1.87
C CYS A 929 30.34 33.36 2.40
N TYR A 930 30.99 34.45 1.98
CA TYR A 930 32.37 34.77 2.35
C TYR A 930 32.49 36.01 3.24
N VAL A 931 31.36 36.60 3.63
CA VAL A 931 31.31 37.78 4.51
C VAL A 931 31.50 37.35 5.97
N ASP A 932 32.17 38.18 6.78
CA ASP A 932 32.25 37.95 8.23
C ASP A 932 30.87 38.16 8.87
N ILE A 933 30.27 37.10 9.42
CA ILE A 933 28.93 37.16 10.01
C ILE A 933 29.07 37.18 11.53
N ASP A 934 28.70 38.31 12.14
CA ASP A 934 28.69 38.49 13.59
C ASP A 934 27.34 38.06 14.18
N THR A 935 27.34 36.90 14.85
CA THR A 935 26.18 36.34 15.54
C THR A 935 26.20 36.53 17.05
N SER A 936 27.11 37.33 17.60
CA SER A 936 27.28 37.51 19.06
C SER A 936 26.02 37.99 19.79
N ARG A 937 25.06 38.56 19.04
CA ARG A 937 23.79 39.07 19.57
C ARG A 937 22.60 38.12 19.39
N VAL A 938 22.74 37.01 18.68
CA VAL A 938 21.61 36.19 18.23
C VAL A 938 21.18 35.15 19.28
N LYS A 939 20.55 35.61 20.35
CA LYS A 939 20.14 34.74 21.47
C LYS A 939 18.90 33.87 21.19
N LYS A 940 18.07 34.25 20.21
CA LYS A 940 16.79 33.57 19.88
C LYS A 940 16.89 32.57 18.72
N LEU A 941 18.10 32.23 18.24
CA LEU A 941 18.26 31.35 17.08
C LEU A 941 17.76 29.93 17.39
N LYS A 942 16.68 29.52 16.72
CA LYS A 942 16.09 28.17 16.81
C LYS A 942 16.62 27.23 15.72
N ALA A 943 16.92 27.75 14.54
CA ALA A 943 17.32 26.94 13.38
C ALA A 943 18.48 27.55 12.57
N LEU A 944 19.53 26.76 12.31
CA LEU A 944 20.69 27.17 11.51
C LEU A 944 20.92 26.20 10.35
N THR A 945 21.06 26.73 9.13
CA THR A 945 21.48 25.95 7.96
C THR A 945 22.70 26.58 7.31
N LEU A 946 23.76 25.80 7.13
CA LEU A 946 25.00 26.24 6.51
C LEU A 946 25.31 25.33 5.32
N THR A 947 25.62 25.89 4.17
CA THR A 947 25.93 25.14 2.94
C THR A 947 27.13 25.79 2.26
N GLU A 948 28.24 25.07 2.08
CA GLU A 948 29.46 25.64 1.45
C GLU A 948 29.92 26.97 2.09
N SER A 949 29.63 27.20 3.38
CA SER A 949 30.05 28.44 4.05
C SER A 949 31.55 28.41 4.34
N SER A 950 32.18 29.58 4.29
CA SER A 950 33.62 29.75 4.57
C SER A 950 33.97 29.57 6.05
N SER A 951 33.03 29.85 6.95
CA SER A 951 33.17 29.70 8.40
C SER A 951 31.93 29.08 9.04
N LEU A 952 32.14 28.41 10.18
CA LEU A 952 31.07 27.89 11.02
C LEU A 952 30.54 29.02 11.89
N VAL A 953 29.38 29.54 11.53
CA VAL A 953 28.70 30.62 12.26
C VAL A 953 27.84 30.03 13.38
N TYR A 954 28.50 29.42 14.36
CA TYR A 954 27.85 28.79 15.51
C TYR A 954 28.70 28.91 16.77
N ASP A 955 28.04 29.31 17.85
CA ASP A 955 28.57 29.40 19.21
C ASP A 955 27.54 28.78 20.18
N PRO A 956 27.87 27.69 20.90
CA PRO A 956 26.94 27.03 21.80
C PRO A 956 26.49 27.89 22.98
N ASP A 957 27.30 28.85 23.43
CA ASP A 957 26.98 29.71 24.58
C ASP A 957 25.97 30.80 24.17
N THR A 958 26.16 31.36 22.97
CA THR A 958 25.25 32.35 22.40
C THR A 958 23.93 31.72 21.90
N HIS A 959 23.99 30.54 21.27
CA HIS A 959 22.84 29.91 20.59
C HIS A 959 22.22 28.76 21.40
N SER A 960 22.07 28.98 22.71
CA SER A 960 21.50 27.99 23.64
C SER A 960 20.03 27.63 23.36
N SER A 961 19.29 28.45 22.60
CA SER A 961 17.90 28.20 22.19
C SER A 961 17.73 27.35 20.92
N MET A 962 18.83 26.95 20.29
CA MET A 962 18.81 26.29 18.99
C MET A 962 18.36 24.82 19.09
N ILE A 963 17.34 24.47 18.30
CA ILE A 963 16.76 23.11 18.24
C ILE A 963 17.11 22.36 16.95
N TYR A 964 17.55 23.07 15.91
CA TYR A 964 17.85 22.52 14.59
C TYR A 964 19.16 23.07 14.03
N ILE A 965 20.05 22.19 13.55
CA ILE A 965 21.21 22.57 12.75
C ILE A 965 21.39 21.62 11.55
N ASN A 966 21.70 22.21 10.40
CA ASN A 966 22.04 21.49 9.18
C ASN A 966 23.31 22.07 8.54
N ILE A 967 24.35 21.27 8.37
CA ILE A 967 25.62 21.66 7.79
C ILE A 967 25.88 20.78 6.57
N LEU A 968 26.08 21.41 5.41
CA LEU A 968 26.20 20.77 4.10
C LEU A 968 27.47 21.24 3.39
N ASP A 969 28.26 20.31 2.84
CA ASP A 969 29.40 20.60 1.96
C ASP A 969 30.40 21.62 2.55
N MET A 970 30.74 21.44 3.83
CA MET A 970 31.62 22.36 4.56
C MET A 970 32.84 21.68 5.14
N LYS A 971 33.92 22.45 5.26
CA LYS A 971 35.13 22.06 5.99
C LYS A 971 35.14 22.72 7.36
N ILE A 972 35.14 21.93 8.42
CA ILE A 972 35.21 22.42 9.80
C ILE A 972 36.64 22.23 10.31
N SER A 973 37.31 23.35 10.60
CA SER A 973 38.73 23.41 11.01
C SER A 973 38.94 23.52 12.53
N SER A 974 37.90 23.77 13.30
CA SER A 974 37.91 23.83 14.77
C SER A 974 37.04 22.73 15.38
N SER A 975 37.33 22.33 16.62
CA SER A 975 36.43 21.44 17.36
C SER A 975 35.16 22.18 17.79
N VAL A 976 34.03 21.49 17.78
CA VAL A 976 32.70 22.09 17.99
C VAL A 976 31.89 21.18 18.90
N THR A 977 31.33 21.75 19.96
CA THR A 977 30.39 21.06 20.84
C THR A 977 28.99 21.60 20.62
N PHE A 978 28.06 20.74 20.22
CA PHE A 978 26.67 21.13 20.02
C PHE A 978 25.91 21.27 21.35
N ALA A 979 25.13 22.35 21.45
CA ALA A 979 24.31 22.70 22.61
C ALA A 979 23.31 21.59 22.98
N LYS A 980 22.98 21.49 24.28
CA LYS A 980 22.07 20.47 24.84
C LYS A 980 20.63 20.56 24.32
N SER A 981 20.24 21.72 23.81
CA SER A 981 18.91 22.01 23.25
C SER A 981 18.71 21.50 21.83
N LEU A 982 19.79 21.12 21.13
CA LEU A 982 19.71 20.66 19.75
C LEU A 982 19.02 19.31 19.63
N ALA A 983 17.76 19.35 19.20
CA ALA A 983 16.98 18.16 18.93
C ALA A 983 17.33 17.53 17.58
N THR A 984 17.62 18.33 16.55
CA THR A 984 17.93 17.84 15.20
C THR A 984 19.28 18.33 14.72
N ILE A 985 20.15 17.39 14.33
CA ILE A 985 21.48 17.66 13.79
C ILE A 985 21.66 16.90 12.48
N ILE A 986 21.97 17.62 11.40
CA ILE A 986 22.23 17.05 10.08
C ILE A 986 23.60 17.52 9.61
N LEU A 987 24.50 16.58 9.34
CA LEU A 987 25.81 16.80 8.74
C LEU A 987 25.85 16.02 7.43
N TYR A 988 26.03 16.71 6.30
CA TYR A 988 26.08 16.09 4.98
C TYR A 988 27.32 16.55 4.23
N GLN A 989 28.17 15.61 3.79
CA GLN A 989 29.42 15.90 3.08
C GLN A 989 30.35 16.87 3.84
N VAL A 990 30.33 16.83 5.17
CA VAL A 990 31.18 17.66 6.02
C VAL A 990 32.56 17.03 6.17
N GLU A 991 33.62 17.82 5.98
CA GLU A 991 35.02 17.41 6.19
C GLU A 991 35.58 18.08 7.45
N LEU A 992 35.83 17.29 8.51
CA LEU A 992 36.51 17.77 9.72
C LEU A 992 38.02 17.66 9.51
N THR A 993 38.77 18.70 9.87
CA THR A 993 40.24 18.63 9.79
C THR A 993 40.80 17.64 10.82
N ARG A 994 42.06 17.19 10.62
CA ARG A 994 42.68 16.11 11.43
C ARG A 994 42.67 16.33 12.95
N ARG A 995 42.51 17.57 13.43
CA ARG A 995 42.47 17.93 14.85
C ARG A 995 41.10 18.40 15.34
N SER A 996 40.10 18.43 14.46
CA SER A 996 38.76 18.89 14.77
C SER A 996 37.90 17.71 15.20
N ILE A 997 37.16 17.89 16.29
CA ILE A 997 36.18 16.93 16.79
C ILE A 997 34.82 17.62 16.84
N VAL A 998 33.78 16.95 16.35
CA VAL A 998 32.40 17.39 16.53
C VAL A 998 31.77 16.56 17.64
N THR A 999 31.36 17.20 18.74
CA THR A 999 30.71 16.55 19.88
C THR A 999 29.20 16.70 19.79
N ILE A 1000 28.50 15.57 19.68
CA ILE A 1000 27.04 15.46 19.62
C ILE A 1000 26.47 15.29 21.04
N ASN A 1001 25.42 16.04 21.36
CA ASN A 1001 24.78 15.95 22.67
C ASN A 1001 23.82 14.75 22.79
N LYS A 1002 23.65 14.22 24.01
CA LYS A 1002 22.80 13.06 24.32
C LYS A 1002 21.29 13.27 24.08
N ASN A 1003 20.82 14.51 24.00
CA ASN A 1003 19.39 14.85 23.88
C ASN A 1003 18.89 14.93 22.42
N VAL A 1004 19.66 14.43 21.45
CA VAL A 1004 19.31 14.54 20.02
C VAL A 1004 18.15 13.59 19.67
N SER A 1005 17.05 14.14 19.16
CA SER A 1005 15.90 13.36 18.69
C SER A 1005 16.09 12.85 17.26
N GLN A 1006 16.87 13.59 16.45
CA GLN A 1006 17.23 13.22 15.10
C GLN A 1006 18.69 13.60 14.79
N LEU A 1007 19.51 12.61 14.50
CA LEU A 1007 20.88 12.79 14.05
C LEU A 1007 21.05 12.18 12.66
N SER A 1008 21.71 12.88 11.76
CA SER A 1008 22.08 12.35 10.43
C SER A 1008 23.48 12.80 10.07
N ILE A 1009 24.40 11.85 9.92
CA ILE A 1009 25.78 12.09 9.49
C ILE A 1009 25.99 11.30 8.21
N ILE A 1010 26.09 12.00 7.09
CA ILE A 1010 26.02 11.38 5.76
C ILE A 1010 27.23 11.84 4.95
N LYS A 1011 28.04 10.90 4.46
CA LYS A 1011 29.22 11.18 3.64
C LYS A 1011 30.23 12.15 4.29
N CYS A 1012 30.29 12.17 5.61
CA CYS A 1012 31.17 13.07 6.36
C CYS A 1012 32.50 12.38 6.69
N SER A 1013 33.63 13.09 6.61
CA SER A 1013 34.94 12.56 7.01
C SER A 1013 35.49 13.29 8.21
N GLY A 1014 35.98 12.55 9.22
CA GLY A 1014 36.51 13.15 10.44
C GLY A 1014 36.22 12.36 11.70
N THR A 1015 36.48 12.97 12.86
CA THR A 1015 36.22 12.38 14.18
C THR A 1015 34.98 13.02 14.80
N VAL A 1016 34.00 12.20 15.17
CA VAL A 1016 32.76 12.64 15.84
C VAL A 1016 32.70 12.00 17.22
N ASP A 1017 32.61 12.82 18.26
CA ASP A 1017 32.37 12.38 19.62
C ASP A 1017 30.86 12.25 19.85
N MET A 1018 30.42 11.02 20.11
CA MET A 1018 29.03 10.66 20.31
C MET A 1018 28.76 10.13 21.72
N GLN A 1019 29.61 10.46 22.71
CA GLN A 1019 29.46 9.96 24.07
C GLN A 1019 28.04 10.19 24.61
N GLY A 1020 27.35 9.09 24.93
CA GLY A 1020 25.97 9.10 25.43
C GLY A 1020 24.88 9.10 24.34
N VAL A 1021 25.24 9.05 23.06
CA VAL A 1021 24.32 8.96 21.92
C VAL A 1021 24.37 7.56 21.31
N ALA A 1022 23.26 6.83 21.38
CA ALA A 1022 23.11 5.47 20.85
C ALA A 1022 24.13 4.42 21.35
N GLY A 1023 24.95 4.73 22.36
CA GLY A 1023 25.97 3.86 22.93
C GLY A 1023 27.36 4.03 22.30
N PHE A 1024 27.53 4.99 21.38
CA PHE A 1024 28.82 5.27 20.78
C PHE A 1024 29.70 6.15 21.70
N ASN A 1025 31.02 5.99 21.55
CA ASN A 1025 32.02 6.91 22.06
C ASN A 1025 32.46 7.83 20.91
N VAL A 1026 33.76 7.91 20.68
CA VAL A 1026 34.34 8.59 19.53
C VAL A 1026 34.29 7.67 18.31
N ILE A 1027 33.61 8.10 17.25
CA ILE A 1027 33.57 7.39 15.96
C ILE A 1027 34.34 8.16 14.89
N ARG A 1028 35.04 7.42 14.03
CA ARG A 1028 35.72 7.99 12.86
C ARG A 1028 34.85 7.77 11.63
N CYS A 1029 34.41 8.86 11.02
CA CYS A 1029 33.60 8.84 9.80
C CYS A 1029 34.48 9.03 8.56
N ASN A 1030 34.07 8.45 7.43
CA ASN A 1030 34.65 8.69 6.11
C ASN A 1030 33.54 9.12 5.11
N LYS A 1031 33.94 9.49 3.88
CA LYS A 1031 33.01 10.01 2.86
C LYS A 1031 31.97 8.98 2.35
N THR A 1032 32.09 7.70 2.71
CA THR A 1032 31.09 6.67 2.37
C THR A 1032 30.11 6.37 3.51
N ASN A 1033 30.43 6.75 4.74
CA ASN A 1033 29.63 6.40 5.92
C ASN A 1033 28.29 7.14 5.97
N ILE A 1034 27.24 6.43 6.41
CA ILE A 1034 25.91 7.01 6.71
C ILE A 1034 25.45 6.55 8.08
N LEU A 1035 25.23 7.49 8.99
CA LEU A 1035 24.64 7.25 10.31
C LEU A 1035 23.34 8.05 10.42
N GLN A 1036 22.26 7.38 10.79
CA GLN A 1036 20.99 8.03 11.09
C GLN A 1036 20.44 7.51 12.42
N LEU A 1037 20.08 8.42 13.30
CA LEU A 1037 19.38 8.13 14.55
C LEU A 1037 18.06 8.92 14.54
N ARG A 1038 16.95 8.26 14.82
CA ARG A 1038 15.62 8.89 14.83
C ARG A 1038 14.78 8.40 15.99
N LYS A 1039 14.23 9.34 16.77
CA LYS A 1039 13.24 9.06 17.83
C LYS A 1039 11.92 8.57 17.22
N LEU A 1040 11.35 7.50 17.77
CA LEU A 1040 10.09 6.90 17.32
C LEU A 1040 8.90 7.64 17.96
N LYS A 1041 7.84 7.92 17.19
CA LYS A 1041 6.70 8.76 17.63
C LYS A 1041 5.82 8.14 18.73
N SER A 1042 5.85 6.82 18.88
CA SER A 1042 4.84 6.08 19.65
C SER A 1042 5.21 5.82 21.11
N ILE A 1043 6.46 6.04 21.53
CA ILE A 1043 6.95 5.66 22.88
C ILE A 1043 8.01 6.67 23.33
N ASN A 1044 7.93 7.10 24.60
CA ASN A 1044 8.93 7.98 25.19
C ASN A 1044 10.34 7.35 25.12
N ASP A 1045 11.25 8.09 24.50
CA ASP A 1045 12.70 7.82 24.42
C ASP A 1045 13.15 6.55 23.66
N ARG A 1046 12.39 6.05 22.69
CA ARG A 1046 12.84 4.94 21.82
C ARG A 1046 13.38 5.43 20.47
N TYR A 1047 14.46 4.82 19.99
CA TYR A 1047 15.12 5.23 18.75
C TYR A 1047 15.26 4.11 17.71
N SER A 1048 15.34 4.53 16.46
CA SER A 1048 15.77 3.72 15.32
C SER A 1048 17.17 4.19 14.89
N LEU A 1049 18.10 3.25 14.78
CA LEU A 1049 19.48 3.46 14.34
C LEU A 1049 19.72 2.80 12.99
N ILE A 1050 20.31 3.54 12.05
CA ILE A 1050 20.75 3.07 10.75
C ILE A 1050 22.23 3.39 10.58
N LEU A 1051 23.04 2.39 10.23
CA LEU A 1051 24.45 2.53 9.91
C LEU A 1051 24.72 1.92 8.54
N GLU A 1052 25.45 2.64 7.70
CA GLU A 1052 25.88 2.17 6.38
C GLU A 1052 27.37 2.41 6.14
N SER A 1053 28.06 1.42 5.58
CA SER A 1053 29.48 1.48 5.18
C SER A 1053 30.48 1.73 6.31
N PHE A 1054 30.14 1.37 7.55
CA PHE A 1054 31.04 1.53 8.71
C PHE A 1054 31.97 0.34 8.89
N CYS A 1055 33.21 0.59 9.34
CA CYS A 1055 34.13 -0.42 9.85
C CYS A 1055 34.50 -0.08 11.29
N PHE A 1056 34.26 -0.97 12.25
CA PHE A 1056 34.60 -0.75 13.66
C PHE A 1056 35.80 -1.60 14.09
N GLU A 1057 36.77 -0.95 14.75
CA GLU A 1057 38.01 -1.57 15.24
C GLU A 1057 37.88 -2.18 16.65
N ASN A 1058 36.82 -1.81 17.38
CA ASN A 1058 36.57 -2.21 18.76
C ASN A 1058 35.14 -2.73 18.92
N ASP A 1059 34.86 -3.36 20.06
CA ASP A 1059 33.50 -3.74 20.42
C ASP A 1059 32.58 -2.52 20.46
N VAL A 1060 31.38 -2.68 19.91
CA VAL A 1060 30.38 -1.62 19.84
C VAL A 1060 29.21 -2.02 20.71
N ARG A 1061 28.96 -1.26 21.78
CA ARG A 1061 27.82 -1.47 22.67
C ARG A 1061 26.72 -0.47 22.39
N LEU A 1062 25.58 -0.93 21.88
CA LEU A 1062 24.43 -0.06 21.63
C LEU A 1062 23.67 0.27 22.92
N ALA A 1063 23.09 1.46 22.98
CA ALA A 1063 22.30 1.90 24.12
C ALA A 1063 20.99 1.11 24.25
N ASP A 1064 20.50 0.97 25.49
CA ASP A 1064 19.29 0.18 25.80
C ASP A 1064 17.98 0.84 25.32
N ASN A 1065 18.04 2.08 24.85
CA ASN A 1065 16.91 2.82 24.29
C ASN A 1065 16.80 2.70 22.74
N ILE A 1066 17.72 1.99 22.08
CA ILE A 1066 17.64 1.68 20.65
C ILE A 1066 16.73 0.48 20.43
N GLU A 1067 15.57 0.71 19.80
CA GLU A 1067 14.56 -0.32 19.56
C GLU A 1067 14.77 -1.05 18.22
N THR A 1068 15.15 -0.31 17.17
CA THR A 1068 15.40 -0.88 15.84
C THR A 1068 16.81 -0.54 15.39
N VAL A 1069 17.55 -1.55 14.92
CA VAL A 1069 18.91 -1.42 14.40
C VAL A 1069 18.95 -1.92 12.97
N CYS A 1070 19.44 -1.10 12.03
CA CYS A 1070 19.64 -1.46 10.63
C CYS A 1070 21.09 -1.23 10.24
N LEU A 1071 21.79 -2.30 9.86
CA LEU A 1071 23.20 -2.24 9.45
C LEU A 1071 23.30 -2.67 7.98
N GLN A 1072 23.98 -1.87 7.17
CA GLN A 1072 24.16 -2.12 5.75
C GLN A 1072 25.63 -1.93 5.35
N TYR A 1073 26.29 -2.95 4.80
CA TYR A 1073 27.74 -2.90 4.51
C TYR A 1073 28.58 -2.48 5.74
N VAL A 1074 28.19 -2.97 6.92
CA VAL A 1074 28.92 -2.69 8.16
C VAL A 1074 29.83 -3.86 8.48
N ASP A 1075 31.10 -3.59 8.74
CA ASP A 1075 32.11 -4.56 9.11
C ASP A 1075 32.63 -4.29 10.53
N ILE A 1076 32.93 -5.35 11.25
CA ILE A 1076 33.61 -5.31 12.55
C ILE A 1076 34.85 -6.19 12.44
N LEU A 1077 35.98 -5.74 12.99
CA LEU A 1077 37.21 -6.54 12.96
C LEU A 1077 37.00 -7.93 13.61
N PRO A 1078 37.74 -8.97 13.16
CA PRO A 1078 37.70 -10.27 13.81
C PRO A 1078 37.92 -10.16 15.33
N ASP A 1079 37.29 -11.05 16.09
CA ASP A 1079 37.31 -11.10 17.57
C ASP A 1079 36.63 -9.91 18.27
N ARG A 1080 35.93 -9.03 17.52
CA ARG A 1080 35.13 -7.92 18.06
C ARG A 1080 33.65 -8.14 17.82
N LYS A 1081 32.83 -7.60 18.71
CA LYS A 1081 31.38 -7.85 18.74
C LYS A 1081 30.54 -6.58 18.77
N LEU A 1082 29.39 -6.64 18.12
CA LEU A 1082 28.29 -5.71 18.31
C LEU A 1082 27.38 -6.19 19.45
N ILE A 1083 27.46 -5.54 20.60
CA ILE A 1083 26.64 -5.85 21.77
C ILE A 1083 25.34 -5.05 21.68
N LEU A 1084 24.22 -5.74 21.46
CA LEU A 1084 22.91 -5.11 21.37
C LEU A 1084 22.40 -4.66 22.75
N GLY A 1085 21.74 -3.50 22.80
CA GLY A 1085 21.08 -3.01 24.01
C GLY A 1085 19.82 -3.80 24.37
N GLN A 1086 19.41 -3.75 25.64
CA GLN A 1086 18.24 -4.49 26.15
C GLN A 1086 16.93 -4.13 25.46
N GLY A 1087 16.77 -2.88 25.01
CA GLY A 1087 15.56 -2.44 24.32
C GLY A 1087 15.44 -2.83 22.85
N CYS A 1088 16.47 -3.44 22.26
CA CYS A 1088 16.43 -3.79 20.84
C CYS A 1088 15.37 -4.87 20.59
N LYS A 1089 14.39 -4.56 19.73
CA LYS A 1089 13.31 -5.48 19.33
C LYS A 1089 13.50 -6.01 17.91
N CYS A 1090 14.17 -5.25 17.06
CA CYS A 1090 14.36 -5.56 15.65
C CYS A 1090 15.80 -5.28 15.21
N LEU A 1091 16.48 -6.30 14.69
CA LEU A 1091 17.79 -6.19 14.06
C LEU A 1091 17.68 -6.52 12.57
N LYS A 1092 18.14 -5.62 11.70
CA LYS A 1092 18.27 -5.85 10.26
C LYS A 1092 19.73 -5.73 9.83
N LEU A 1093 20.21 -6.75 9.13
CA LEU A 1093 21.55 -6.82 8.59
C LEU A 1093 21.46 -6.98 7.06
N SER A 1094 22.24 -6.20 6.33
CA SER A 1094 22.21 -6.17 4.87
C SER A 1094 23.64 -6.11 4.33
N SER A 1095 24.15 -7.24 3.83
CA SER A 1095 25.54 -7.34 3.33
C SER A 1095 26.60 -6.89 4.35
N SER A 1096 26.39 -7.18 5.65
CA SER A 1096 27.27 -6.74 6.73
C SER A 1096 28.11 -7.90 7.28
N CYS A 1097 29.35 -7.66 7.66
CA CYS A 1097 30.20 -8.62 8.38
C CYS A 1097 30.34 -8.27 9.86
N VAL A 1098 29.36 -8.67 10.68
CA VAL A 1098 29.33 -8.35 12.11
C VAL A 1098 29.09 -9.58 12.97
N GLU A 1099 29.95 -9.82 13.96
CA GLU A 1099 29.64 -10.74 15.06
C GLU A 1099 28.74 -10.00 16.05
N VAL A 1100 27.56 -10.55 16.35
CA VAL A 1100 26.58 -9.89 17.23
C VAL A 1100 26.51 -10.64 18.55
N ASP A 1101 26.74 -9.91 19.65
CA ASP A 1101 26.51 -10.40 21.00
C ASP A 1101 25.09 -10.05 21.47
N PHE A 1102 24.31 -11.10 21.70
CA PHE A 1102 22.93 -11.03 22.14
C PHE A 1102 22.76 -11.13 23.67
N SER A 1103 23.85 -11.21 24.43
CA SER A 1103 23.85 -11.43 25.89
C SER A 1103 22.94 -10.45 26.65
N ARG A 1104 22.73 -9.24 26.12
CA ARG A 1104 21.87 -8.21 26.72
C ARG A 1104 20.54 -8.00 26.02
N SER A 1105 20.30 -8.57 24.84
CA SER A 1105 19.14 -8.25 23.99
C SER A 1105 17.87 -9.03 24.37
N ALA A 1106 17.41 -8.87 25.61
CA ALA A 1106 16.27 -9.58 26.17
C ALA A 1106 14.95 -9.35 25.38
N ASN A 1107 14.82 -8.20 24.70
CA ASN A 1107 13.60 -7.85 23.95
C ASN A 1107 13.69 -8.14 22.44
N LEU A 1108 14.78 -8.74 21.95
CA LEU A 1108 14.95 -8.98 20.52
C LEU A 1108 13.96 -10.03 20.04
N LYS A 1109 12.97 -9.59 19.27
CA LYS A 1109 11.92 -10.44 18.71
C LYS A 1109 12.21 -10.79 17.25
N LYS A 1110 12.67 -9.80 16.47
CA LYS A 1110 12.77 -9.92 15.02
C LYS A 1110 14.21 -9.74 14.52
N VAL A 1111 14.67 -10.65 13.67
CA VAL A 1111 15.94 -10.53 12.94
C VAL A 1111 15.70 -10.63 11.44
N ILE A 1112 16.27 -9.71 10.66
CA ILE A 1112 16.20 -9.70 9.20
C ILE A 1112 17.62 -9.81 8.64
N LEU A 1113 17.88 -10.87 7.89
CA LEU A 1113 19.17 -11.15 7.26
C LEU A 1113 19.02 -11.02 5.74
N LYS A 1114 19.66 -10.01 5.14
CA LYS A 1114 19.64 -9.77 3.69
C LYS A 1114 21.04 -9.89 3.11
N ASN A 1115 21.22 -10.73 2.09
CA ASN A 1115 22.49 -10.87 1.36
C ASN A 1115 23.71 -11.06 2.29
N MET A 1116 23.57 -11.88 3.33
CA MET A 1116 24.61 -12.08 4.35
C MET A 1116 25.56 -13.25 3.97
N PRO A 1117 26.87 -13.15 4.29
CA PRO A 1117 27.81 -14.26 4.19
C PRO A 1117 27.36 -15.51 4.97
N LEU A 1118 27.70 -16.70 4.46
CA LEU A 1118 27.31 -18.00 5.04
C LEU A 1118 27.83 -18.21 6.47
N TYR A 1119 29.08 -17.90 6.76
CA TYR A 1119 29.71 -18.15 8.06
C TYR A 1119 29.07 -17.36 9.21
N LEU A 1120 28.57 -16.15 8.95
CA LEU A 1120 27.90 -15.34 9.98
C LEU A 1120 26.56 -15.95 10.39
N LYS A 1121 25.95 -16.77 9.53
CA LYS A 1121 24.67 -17.43 9.83
C LYS A 1121 24.83 -18.31 11.06
N GLU A 1122 25.91 -19.07 11.19
CA GLU A 1122 26.15 -19.95 12.34
C GLU A 1122 26.17 -19.20 13.68
N VAL A 1123 26.60 -17.93 13.67
CA VAL A 1123 26.59 -17.07 14.86
C VAL A 1123 25.16 -16.68 15.25
N PHE A 1124 24.32 -16.28 14.27
CA PHE A 1124 22.91 -15.95 14.53
C PHE A 1124 22.06 -17.17 14.93
N LEU A 1125 22.47 -18.36 14.55
CA LEU A 1125 21.77 -19.61 14.86
C LEU A 1125 22.08 -20.13 16.28
N LYS A 1126 23.13 -19.59 16.91
CA LYS A 1126 23.45 -19.83 18.33
C LYS A 1126 22.87 -18.75 19.26
N ALA A 1127 22.08 -17.82 18.72
CA ALA A 1127 21.51 -16.69 19.45
C ALA A 1127 20.46 -17.11 20.50
N PRO A 1128 20.24 -16.32 21.56
CA PRO A 1128 19.39 -16.66 22.70
C PRO A 1128 17.88 -16.77 22.38
N VAL A 1129 17.17 -17.31 23.38
CA VAL A 1129 15.82 -17.89 23.35
C VAL A 1129 14.69 -16.92 22.91
N THR A 1130 14.95 -15.61 22.77
CA THR A 1130 13.90 -14.59 22.65
C THR A 1130 13.47 -14.24 21.22
N ILE A 1131 14.23 -14.64 20.20
CA ILE A 1131 13.92 -14.32 18.79
C ILE A 1131 12.70 -15.13 18.34
N ASP A 1132 11.58 -14.44 18.05
CA ASP A 1132 10.35 -15.05 17.57
C ASP A 1132 10.30 -15.16 16.04
N THR A 1133 10.93 -14.23 15.33
CA THR A 1133 10.81 -14.08 13.88
C THR A 1133 12.16 -13.89 13.23
N ILE A 1134 12.51 -14.76 12.29
CA ILE A 1134 13.64 -14.57 11.39
C ILE A 1134 13.14 -14.39 9.96
N ILE A 1135 13.59 -13.32 9.31
CA ILE A 1135 13.36 -13.07 7.88
C ILE A 1135 14.69 -13.20 7.14
N ILE A 1136 14.75 -14.11 6.18
CA ILE A 1136 15.92 -14.34 5.34
C ILE A 1136 15.59 -13.86 3.93
N GLN A 1137 16.36 -12.90 3.43
CA GLN A 1137 16.13 -12.25 2.14
C GLN A 1137 17.34 -12.37 1.22
N GLU A 1138 17.10 -12.69 -0.05
CA GLU A 1138 18.11 -12.61 -1.13
C GLU A 1138 19.42 -13.34 -0.76
N LEU A 1139 19.27 -14.55 -0.23
CA LEU A 1139 20.36 -15.32 0.35
C LEU A 1139 20.62 -16.58 -0.47
N GLU A 1140 21.89 -16.88 -0.71
CA GLU A 1140 22.30 -18.17 -1.25
C GLU A 1140 22.72 -19.10 -0.10
N ILE A 1141 22.08 -20.26 -0.03
CA ILE A 1141 22.29 -21.30 0.97
C ILE A 1141 22.86 -22.51 0.23
N LYS A 1142 24.15 -22.77 0.43
CA LYS A 1142 24.83 -23.93 -0.16
C LYS A 1142 24.73 -25.16 0.74
N ASP A 1143 24.69 -24.96 2.05
CA ASP A 1143 24.68 -26.06 3.02
C ASP A 1143 23.41 -26.07 3.86
N LYS A 1144 23.23 -27.14 4.63
CA LYS A 1144 22.11 -27.25 5.57
C LYS A 1144 22.20 -26.17 6.65
N ILE A 1145 21.08 -25.50 6.92
CA ILE A 1145 20.95 -24.52 8.01
C ILE A 1145 20.07 -25.11 9.11
N GLU A 1146 20.58 -25.17 10.33
CA GLU A 1146 19.81 -25.52 11.52
C GLU A 1146 19.43 -24.25 12.28
N LEU A 1147 18.13 -23.96 12.37
CA LEU A 1147 17.60 -22.84 13.12
C LEU A 1147 17.33 -23.26 14.57
N PRO A 1148 17.65 -22.42 15.57
CA PRO A 1148 17.38 -22.76 16.96
C PRO A 1148 15.86 -22.86 17.20
N SER A 1149 15.48 -23.81 18.07
CA SER A 1149 14.10 -24.26 18.23
C SER A 1149 13.14 -23.21 18.80
N ASN A 1150 13.66 -22.10 19.31
CA ASN A 1150 12.87 -21.00 19.86
C ASN A 1150 12.29 -20.05 18.80
N ILE A 1151 12.74 -20.12 17.54
CA ILE A 1151 12.21 -19.28 16.46
C ILE A 1151 10.83 -19.80 16.04
N ARG A 1152 9.80 -18.96 16.20
CA ARG A 1152 8.41 -19.30 15.90
C ARG A 1152 8.06 -19.12 14.42
N VAL A 1153 8.61 -18.08 13.80
CA VAL A 1153 8.29 -17.69 12.42
C VAL A 1153 9.57 -17.54 11.62
N VAL A 1154 9.66 -18.27 10.52
CA VAL A 1154 10.75 -18.16 9.55
C VAL A 1154 10.16 -17.71 8.22
N VAL A 1155 10.56 -16.53 7.76
CA VAL A 1155 10.11 -15.97 6.48
C VAL A 1155 11.26 -16.00 5.50
N LEU A 1156 11.13 -16.81 4.45
CA LEU A 1156 12.12 -16.89 3.36
C LEU A 1156 11.64 -16.06 2.18
N GLN A 1157 12.45 -15.10 1.72
CA GLN A 1157 12.13 -14.25 0.57
C GLN A 1157 13.28 -14.26 -0.42
N ARG A 1158 13.05 -14.79 -1.62
CA ARG A 1158 14.08 -14.86 -2.69
C ARG A 1158 15.36 -15.57 -2.25
N VAL A 1159 15.22 -16.62 -1.46
CA VAL A 1159 16.33 -17.45 -0.98
C VAL A 1159 16.58 -18.58 -1.98
N LYS A 1160 17.84 -18.78 -2.39
CA LYS A 1160 18.23 -19.90 -3.26
C LYS A 1160 18.91 -20.98 -2.42
N PHE A 1161 18.47 -22.22 -2.58
CA PHE A 1161 19.10 -23.39 -1.97
C PHE A 1161 19.87 -24.14 -3.07
N TYR A 1162 21.14 -24.43 -2.83
CA TYR A 1162 21.93 -25.33 -3.65
C TYR A 1162 22.06 -26.64 -2.88
N LEU A 1163 21.61 -27.73 -3.48
CA LEU A 1163 21.90 -29.06 -2.97
C LEU A 1163 23.34 -29.38 -3.35
N VAL A 1164 24.24 -29.47 -2.38
CA VAL A 1164 25.58 -30.04 -2.62
C VAL A 1164 25.37 -31.52 -2.97
N GLU A 1165 25.59 -31.88 -4.23
CA GLU A 1165 25.76 -33.27 -4.65
C GLU A 1165 27.09 -33.78 -4.06
N SER A 1166 27.11 -34.07 -2.75
CA SER A 1166 28.26 -34.73 -2.15
C SER A 1166 28.15 -36.23 -2.38
N SER A 1167 29.08 -36.75 -3.17
CA SER A 1167 29.45 -38.16 -3.19
C SER A 1167 30.06 -38.53 -1.83
N LEU A 1168 29.27 -39.10 -0.90
CA LEU A 1168 29.79 -39.63 0.38
C LEU A 1168 29.07 -40.94 0.79
N PRO A 1169 29.76 -41.81 1.57
CA PRO A 1169 29.47 -43.23 1.74
C PRO A 1169 28.37 -43.54 2.76
N THR A 1170 27.95 -44.79 2.74
CA THR A 1170 26.63 -45.34 3.08
C THR A 1170 26.25 -45.45 4.57
N GLU A 1171 26.86 -44.72 5.51
CA GLU A 1171 26.76 -45.11 6.94
C GLU A 1171 26.33 -44.07 7.99
N SER A 1172 25.75 -42.91 7.62
CA SER A 1172 25.34 -41.92 8.64
C SER A 1172 24.01 -41.18 8.38
N ALA A 1173 23.05 -41.83 7.71
CA ALA A 1173 21.78 -41.21 7.28
C ALA A 1173 20.60 -41.29 8.27
N GLU A 1174 20.78 -41.68 9.55
CA GLU A 1174 19.66 -42.02 10.45
C GLU A 1174 19.23 -40.96 11.49
N ARG A 1175 19.80 -39.76 11.51
CA ARG A 1175 19.32 -38.71 12.43
C ARG A 1175 19.22 -37.35 11.75
N LEU A 1176 18.11 -37.09 11.03
CA LEU A 1176 17.59 -35.75 10.75
C LEU A 1176 16.30 -35.83 9.91
N ALA A 1177 15.17 -35.99 10.58
CA ALA A 1177 13.85 -35.87 9.98
C ALA A 1177 12.86 -35.31 11.02
N CYS A 1178 12.86 -33.99 11.21
CA CYS A 1178 11.76 -33.28 11.87
C CYS A 1178 11.76 -31.81 11.39
N CYS A 1179 10.57 -31.32 11.04
CA CYS A 1179 10.20 -29.94 10.71
C CYS A 1179 10.46 -29.45 9.27
N THR A 1180 9.52 -29.76 8.37
CA THR A 1180 9.28 -28.97 7.16
C THR A 1180 7.77 -29.01 6.87
N VAL A 1181 7.06 -27.90 7.06
CA VAL A 1181 5.70 -27.67 6.54
C VAL A 1181 5.84 -26.62 5.46
N LEU A 1182 5.75 -27.05 4.19
CA LEU A 1182 5.75 -26.21 3.00
C LEU A 1182 4.33 -26.25 2.42
N GLU A 1183 3.68 -25.09 2.27
CA GLU A 1183 2.56 -24.94 1.32
C GLU A 1183 3.14 -24.52 -0.06
N HIS A 1184 2.74 -25.29 -1.09
CA HIS A 1184 3.14 -25.40 -2.53
C HIS A 1184 3.25 -24.10 -3.37
N SER A 1185 3.80 -23.98 -4.60
CA SER A 1185 4.42 -24.81 -5.70
C SER A 1185 5.06 -23.82 -6.72
N ILE A 1186 6.37 -23.84 -7.06
CA ILE A 1186 7.15 -24.44 -8.21
C ILE A 1186 6.64 -24.05 -9.63
N PHE A 1187 7.41 -23.41 -10.54
CA PHE A 1187 8.49 -24.00 -11.38
C PHE A 1187 9.60 -23.02 -11.86
N PRO A 1188 10.84 -23.53 -12.06
CA PRO A 1188 11.76 -23.06 -13.10
C PRO A 1188 12.04 -24.13 -14.18
N LYS A 1189 12.16 -23.70 -15.44
CA LYS A 1189 12.65 -24.48 -16.60
C LYS A 1189 14.19 -24.46 -16.65
N SER A 1190 14.77 -25.59 -17.05
CA SER A 1190 16.20 -25.79 -17.33
C SER A 1190 16.59 -25.38 -18.75
N LYS A 1191 17.88 -25.05 -18.96
CA LYS A 1191 18.58 -25.22 -20.25
C LYS A 1191 20.03 -25.67 -20.01
N ASN A 1192 20.42 -26.66 -20.82
CA ASN A 1192 21.66 -27.44 -20.87
C ASN A 1192 22.93 -26.63 -21.21
N LEU A 1193 24.12 -27.15 -20.86
CA LEU A 1193 25.05 -27.77 -21.83
C LEU A 1193 26.34 -28.33 -21.16
N SER A 1194 26.70 -29.54 -21.61
CA SER A 1194 27.99 -30.27 -21.59
C SER A 1194 29.20 -29.56 -20.95
N ARG A 1195 29.92 -30.18 -20.02
CA ARG A 1195 30.73 -31.39 -20.17
C ARG A 1195 31.16 -31.89 -18.80
#